data_AF-A0A2N7L957-F1
#
_entry.id   AF-A0A2N7L957-F1
#
_cell.length_a   1.000
_cell.length_b   1.000
_cell.length_c   1.000
_cell.angle_alpha   90.00
_cell.angle_beta   90.00
_cell.angle_gamma   90.00
#
_symmetry.space_group_name_H-M   'P 1'
#
loop_
_entity.id
_entity.type
_entity.pdbx_description
1 polymer ?
#
loop_
_entity_poly.entity_id
_entity_poly.type
_entity_poly.pdbx_seq_one_letter_code
_entity_poly.pdbx_strand_id
1 'polypeptide(L)'
;MAAQGFNTDFLAHPVQLPRLGEELREIAWDDGDPLHYEHFSLVMNRETKTAFYTAHNVDRKGLIQIRRSRWKIDPRVDIAYQAGASVYKNNDWDRGHMVRRAAITWGTRAEASQANRDSFFYTNANLQHAKFNQDEWLELENWLLEDPELGDKLSVFTGPINTINDQPYRGTYIPSAFWKVIVFTKNGELQCRAFLMKQSEFWDDQNGKHALNLENYQVSLTQISELTDLYFEQALYEANPMFYSPNNYTESNDIQTPEMRPIESPTDIIETRGDYFDIVQDLWDADETGFSVTRMKDGRWVNEQADIKLREQGHRKPKHRDLAQFSLFEDVNTDKLATLPTYQSLKALINNYNLVQSKKEGYTAEELQEIDTFLDACFARTQGDQPSLMEQVYQYAIAETAKGGLGYAATKQTDLPFSSDTFGANQCVDFTSLETFKASVKNMWFGLYTNYYSSPTHDCSGFEHVFLGEFKKQGAQYQVGGYHCWVKFYWDEQNGIDGKTDLNYLGSFYDGPEGQLNTDVATLSMRWRVGNKTAHKSKGGFFVGISPECLLAIGTLATIESYKNDVDPLSFFNGEAKRRVAINGWRYDLVVYRETAQDKSRGLHIRSFFPILKNRDDSKPLLDPHSNPDVVLFEEGDVAISSALPNPVGAGDRNEWVAIRNDSPGLLDVTGWQIKTKSGTTTLHQRLVLSPGREHKVIVRAGGGGAALSNKGTWIELHDAQGTVVSKVEYKALSRSAEGQVLTFS
;
A
#
# COMPACT_ATOMS: atom_id res chain seq x y z
N MET A 1 -39.25 -18.21 22.83
CA MET A 1 -38.44 -17.27 23.65
C MET A 1 -38.26 -16.02 22.82
N ALA A 2 -38.20 -14.84 23.44
CA ALA A 2 -37.81 -13.64 22.72
C ALA A 2 -36.38 -13.86 22.18
N ALA A 3 -36.15 -13.58 20.91
CA ALA A 3 -34.84 -13.76 20.31
C ALA A 3 -33.85 -12.81 20.99
N GLN A 4 -32.71 -13.34 21.47
CA GLN A 4 -31.74 -12.57 22.24
C GLN A 4 -30.91 -11.61 21.38
N GLY A 5 -30.87 -11.82 20.06
CA GLY A 5 -30.13 -10.97 19.15
C GLY A 5 -28.64 -11.29 19.11
N PHE A 6 -27.88 -10.28 18.70
CA PHE A 6 -26.43 -10.24 18.83
C PHE A 6 -26.07 -10.06 20.31
N ASN A 7 -25.20 -10.92 20.83
CA ASN A 7 -24.69 -10.87 22.19
C ASN A 7 -23.41 -10.02 22.24
N THR A 8 -23.47 -8.88 22.92
CA THR A 8 -22.34 -7.97 23.09
C THR A 8 -21.22 -8.56 23.94
N ASP A 9 -21.54 -9.47 24.87
CA ASP A 9 -20.60 -10.09 25.79
C ASP A 9 -20.13 -11.48 25.29
N PHE A 10 -20.22 -11.73 23.99
CA PHE A 10 -19.90 -13.04 23.41
C PHE A 10 -18.40 -13.36 23.40
N LEU A 11 -17.56 -12.33 23.23
CA LEU A 11 -16.11 -12.39 23.30
C LEU A 11 -15.62 -11.97 24.69
N ALA A 12 -14.33 -12.19 24.98
CA ALA A 12 -13.74 -11.76 26.25
C ALA A 12 -13.74 -10.23 26.43
N HIS A 13 -13.65 -9.49 25.31
CA HIS A 13 -13.89 -8.07 25.25
C HIS A 13 -15.34 -7.84 24.76
N PRO A 14 -16.17 -7.06 25.47
CA PRO A 14 -17.49 -6.71 25.00
C PRO A 14 -17.42 -5.96 23.66
N VAL A 15 -18.26 -6.34 22.70
CA VAL A 15 -18.32 -5.70 21.38
C VAL A 15 -19.69 -5.10 21.16
N GLN A 16 -19.77 -3.78 20.94
CA GLN A 16 -21.04 -3.08 20.70
C GLN A 16 -21.51 -3.17 19.25
N LEU A 17 -22.82 -2.96 19.04
CA LEU A 17 -23.39 -2.76 17.70
C LEU A 17 -22.88 -1.43 17.09
N PRO A 18 -22.67 -1.37 15.76
CA PRO A 18 -22.34 -0.12 15.09
C PRO A 18 -23.40 0.96 15.32
N ARG A 19 -22.95 2.19 15.53
CA ARG A 19 -23.82 3.36 15.66
C ARG A 19 -24.07 3.97 14.28
N LEU A 20 -25.34 4.18 13.95
CA LEU A 20 -25.72 4.99 12.78
C LEU A 20 -25.29 6.45 12.96
N GLY A 21 -24.65 7.02 11.94
CA GLY A 21 -24.48 8.46 11.81
C GLY A 21 -25.81 9.20 11.63
N GLU A 22 -25.75 10.53 11.70
CA GLU A 22 -26.96 11.36 11.75
C GLU A 22 -27.83 11.20 10.51
N GLU A 23 -27.21 11.10 9.33
CA GLU A 23 -27.91 10.97 8.04
C GLU A 23 -28.62 9.61 7.94
N LEU A 24 -27.97 8.53 8.37
CA LEU A 24 -28.60 7.21 8.37
C LEU A 24 -29.76 7.09 9.35
N ARG A 25 -29.74 7.82 10.48
CA ARG A 25 -30.84 7.77 11.46
C ARG A 25 -32.14 8.31 10.89
N GLU A 26 -32.10 9.32 10.02
CA GLU A 26 -33.29 9.91 9.41
C GLU A 26 -34.05 8.92 8.51
N ILE A 27 -33.29 8.05 7.83
CA ILE A 27 -33.81 7.04 6.88
C ILE A 27 -33.87 5.63 7.49
N ALA A 28 -33.54 5.47 8.76
CA ALA A 28 -33.62 4.21 9.48
C ALA A 28 -35.07 3.82 9.79
N TRP A 29 -35.34 2.52 9.71
CA TRP A 29 -36.60 1.98 10.20
C TRP A 29 -36.59 1.95 11.73
N ASP A 30 -37.75 2.23 12.33
CA ASP A 30 -37.94 2.28 13.79
C ASP A 30 -36.83 3.07 14.54
N ASP A 31 -36.48 4.25 14.03
CA ASP A 31 -35.45 5.15 14.60
C ASP A 31 -34.06 4.53 14.76
N GLY A 32 -33.79 3.43 14.03
CA GLY A 32 -32.54 2.68 14.08
C GLY A 32 -32.50 1.57 15.12
N ASP A 33 -33.63 1.25 15.77
CA ASP A 33 -33.70 0.17 16.75
C ASP A 33 -33.43 -1.20 16.08
N PRO A 34 -32.50 -2.02 16.62
CA PRO A 34 -32.16 -3.29 16.00
C PRO A 34 -33.29 -4.34 16.06
N LEU A 35 -33.51 -5.02 14.94
CA LEU A 35 -34.31 -6.23 14.90
C LEU A 35 -33.49 -7.42 15.39
N HIS A 36 -33.92 -7.99 16.50
CA HIS A 36 -33.26 -9.15 17.10
C HIS A 36 -33.80 -10.48 16.53
N TYR A 37 -32.86 -11.38 16.24
CA TYR A 37 -33.06 -12.76 15.79
C TYR A 37 -32.16 -13.69 16.61
N GLU A 38 -32.35 -15.01 16.52
CA GLU A 38 -31.47 -15.94 17.23
C GLU A 38 -30.03 -15.85 16.69
N HIS A 39 -29.09 -15.44 17.56
CA HIS A 39 -27.65 -15.23 17.31
C HIS A 39 -27.26 -14.03 16.41
N PHE A 40 -28.21 -13.21 15.97
CA PHE A 40 -27.90 -12.03 15.17
C PHE A 40 -28.90 -10.89 15.32
N SER A 41 -28.51 -9.70 14.91
CA SER A 41 -29.37 -8.51 14.84
C SER A 41 -29.07 -7.72 13.58
N LEU A 42 -30.03 -6.91 13.13
CA LEU A 42 -29.84 -6.03 11.97
C LEU A 42 -30.64 -4.74 12.13
N VAL A 43 -30.21 -3.70 11.43
CA VAL A 43 -30.91 -2.41 11.38
C VAL A 43 -31.34 -2.14 9.95
N MET A 44 -32.62 -1.83 9.76
CA MET A 44 -33.25 -1.70 8.45
C MET A 44 -33.18 -0.27 7.91
N ASN A 45 -32.95 -0.14 6.60
CA ASN A 45 -33.05 1.11 5.84
C ASN A 45 -34.44 1.19 5.18
N ARG A 46 -35.19 2.27 5.42
CA ARG A 46 -36.55 2.46 4.87
C ARG A 46 -36.56 2.68 3.36
N GLU A 47 -35.54 3.31 2.82
CA GLU A 47 -35.45 3.71 1.41
C GLU A 47 -35.02 2.54 0.52
N THR A 48 -33.94 1.86 0.90
CA THR A 48 -33.44 0.70 0.14
C THR A 48 -34.24 -0.56 0.46
N LYS A 49 -34.98 -0.60 1.57
CA LYS A 49 -35.77 -1.77 2.02
C LYS A 49 -34.90 -3.01 2.30
N THR A 50 -33.62 -2.79 2.58
CA THR A 50 -32.63 -3.79 2.99
C THR A 50 -31.94 -3.30 4.28
N ALA A 51 -31.11 -4.14 4.90
CA ALA A 51 -30.40 -3.75 6.12
C ALA A 51 -29.23 -2.81 5.82
N PHE A 52 -28.99 -1.79 6.67
CA PHE A 52 -27.73 -1.04 6.69
C PHE A 52 -26.55 -1.94 7.05
N TYR A 53 -26.77 -2.75 8.09
CA TYR A 53 -25.82 -3.74 8.55
C TYR A 53 -26.54 -4.86 9.30
N THR A 54 -25.82 -5.96 9.45
CA THR A 54 -26.14 -7.07 10.33
C THR A 54 -24.98 -7.31 11.27
N ALA A 55 -25.25 -7.83 12.46
CA ALA A 55 -24.28 -8.21 13.47
C ALA A 55 -24.62 -9.62 13.96
N HIS A 56 -23.68 -10.57 13.90
CA HIS A 56 -23.91 -11.95 14.34
C HIS A 56 -22.73 -12.51 15.12
N ASN A 57 -23.03 -13.46 16.01
CA ASN A 57 -22.03 -14.21 16.75
C ASN A 57 -21.87 -15.61 16.16
N VAL A 58 -20.63 -16.08 16.09
CA VAL A 58 -20.27 -17.41 15.58
C VAL A 58 -19.57 -18.19 16.68
N ASP A 59 -20.18 -19.28 17.14
CA ASP A 59 -19.49 -20.31 17.91
C ASP A 59 -19.10 -21.45 16.96
N ARG A 60 -17.84 -21.46 16.52
CA ARG A 60 -17.32 -22.42 15.54
C ARG A 60 -17.31 -23.85 16.08
N LYS A 61 -17.07 -24.02 17.39
CA LYS A 61 -17.08 -25.34 18.05
C LYS A 61 -18.50 -25.87 18.25
N GLY A 62 -19.46 -24.97 18.42
CA GLY A 62 -20.87 -25.31 18.62
C GLY A 62 -21.66 -25.59 17.35
N LEU A 63 -21.07 -25.47 16.15
CA LEU A 63 -21.78 -25.60 14.88
C LEU A 63 -22.41 -26.99 14.70
N ILE A 64 -23.69 -27.01 14.31
CA ILE A 64 -24.45 -28.21 13.99
C ILE A 64 -25.19 -28.10 12.67
N GLN A 65 -25.32 -29.23 11.98
CA GLN A 65 -25.99 -29.29 10.69
C GLN A 65 -27.52 -29.32 10.83
N ILE A 66 -28.19 -28.26 10.38
CA ILE A 66 -29.65 -28.13 10.37
C ILE A 66 -30.20 -28.09 8.94
N ARG A 67 -31.31 -28.77 8.66
CA ARG A 67 -31.97 -28.69 7.34
C ARG A 67 -32.39 -27.25 7.02
N ARG A 68 -32.06 -26.80 5.81
CA ARG A 68 -32.38 -25.46 5.28
C ARG A 68 -33.88 -25.10 5.41
N SER A 69 -34.16 -23.85 5.80
CA SER A 69 -35.51 -23.26 5.83
C SER A 69 -35.93 -22.62 4.50
N ARG A 70 -37.11 -21.99 4.47
CA ARG A 70 -37.67 -21.29 3.31
C ARG A 70 -37.74 -19.79 3.56
N TRP A 71 -37.49 -19.01 2.52
CA TRP A 71 -37.61 -17.56 2.54
C TRP A 71 -39.02 -17.08 2.89
N LYS A 72 -39.12 -16.02 3.70
CA LYS A 72 -40.40 -15.44 4.17
C LYS A 72 -40.23 -13.96 4.50
N ILE A 73 -41.34 -13.22 4.43
CA ILE A 73 -41.44 -11.83 4.89
C ILE A 73 -41.37 -11.81 6.41
N ASP A 74 -40.67 -10.81 6.98
CA ASP A 74 -40.69 -10.60 8.44
C ASP A 74 -41.99 -9.87 8.80
N PRO A 75 -42.91 -10.47 9.58
CA PRO A 75 -44.18 -9.84 9.92
C PRO A 75 -44.04 -8.62 10.84
N ARG A 76 -42.85 -8.36 11.41
CA ARG A 76 -42.60 -7.20 12.28
C ARG A 76 -42.32 -5.91 11.49
N VAL A 77 -41.84 -6.03 10.26
CA VAL A 77 -41.53 -4.89 9.38
C VAL A 77 -42.66 -4.73 8.37
N ASP A 78 -43.12 -3.52 8.12
CA ASP A 78 -44.13 -3.29 7.08
C ASP A 78 -43.59 -3.69 5.69
N ILE A 79 -44.46 -4.21 4.82
CA ILE A 79 -44.09 -4.58 3.45
C ILE A 79 -43.57 -3.40 2.64
N ALA A 80 -43.92 -2.17 3.01
CA ALA A 80 -43.40 -0.95 2.40
C ALA A 80 -41.89 -0.76 2.65
N TYR A 81 -41.34 -1.33 3.74
CA TYR A 81 -39.96 -1.10 4.20
C TYR A 81 -39.07 -2.35 4.11
N GLN A 82 -39.52 -3.43 3.46
CA GLN A 82 -38.68 -4.60 3.20
C GLN A 82 -38.84 -5.12 1.77
N ALA A 83 -37.73 -5.60 1.21
CA ALA A 83 -37.77 -6.34 -0.05
C ALA A 83 -38.52 -7.67 0.13
N GLY A 84 -39.08 -8.18 -0.96
CA GLY A 84 -39.85 -9.42 -0.97
C GLY A 84 -39.56 -10.30 -2.17
N ALA A 85 -40.26 -11.43 -2.28
CA ALA A 85 -40.03 -12.41 -3.33
C ALA A 85 -40.13 -11.87 -4.77
N SER A 86 -40.90 -10.80 -4.98
CA SER A 86 -41.05 -10.15 -6.29
C SER A 86 -39.76 -9.52 -6.80
N VAL A 87 -38.91 -8.99 -5.91
CA VAL A 87 -37.65 -8.34 -6.28
C VAL A 87 -36.70 -9.37 -6.93
N TYR A 88 -36.62 -10.57 -6.36
CA TYR A 88 -35.69 -11.64 -6.77
C TYR A 88 -36.23 -12.63 -7.81
N LYS A 89 -37.38 -12.34 -8.42
CA LYS A 89 -38.03 -13.25 -9.36
C LYS A 89 -37.43 -13.13 -10.76
N ASN A 90 -36.94 -14.24 -11.33
CA ASN A 90 -36.48 -14.32 -12.73
C ASN A 90 -35.43 -13.25 -13.09
N ASN A 91 -34.30 -13.25 -12.38
CA ASN A 91 -33.15 -12.37 -12.63
C ASN A 91 -31.85 -13.03 -12.15
N ASP A 92 -30.72 -12.35 -12.40
CA ASP A 92 -29.38 -12.76 -11.99
C ASP A 92 -28.99 -12.25 -10.58
N TRP A 93 -29.94 -11.66 -9.86
CA TRP A 93 -29.73 -11.12 -8.51
C TRP A 93 -30.23 -12.13 -7.48
N ASP A 94 -29.27 -12.75 -6.79
CA ASP A 94 -29.56 -13.68 -5.72
C ASP A 94 -30.10 -12.99 -4.47
N ARG A 95 -30.74 -13.81 -3.63
CA ARG A 95 -31.04 -13.47 -2.23
C ARG A 95 -29.77 -13.67 -1.41
N GLY A 96 -28.82 -12.75 -1.59
CA GLY A 96 -27.56 -12.74 -0.87
C GLY A 96 -27.83 -12.64 0.62
N HIS A 97 -27.38 -13.64 1.39
CA HIS A 97 -27.53 -13.59 2.84
C HIS A 97 -26.52 -12.59 3.40
N MET A 98 -26.97 -11.67 4.25
CA MET A 98 -26.06 -10.82 5.01
C MET A 98 -25.47 -11.60 6.20
N VAL A 99 -26.32 -12.37 6.88
CA VAL A 99 -25.93 -13.39 7.86
C VAL A 99 -26.14 -14.78 7.25
N ARG A 100 -25.04 -15.46 6.95
CA ARG A 100 -25.04 -16.83 6.40
C ARG A 100 -25.56 -17.82 7.44
N ARG A 101 -26.53 -18.66 7.04
CA ARG A 101 -27.05 -19.77 7.88
C ARG A 101 -25.94 -20.58 8.55
N ALA A 102 -24.91 -20.97 7.77
CA ALA A 102 -23.86 -21.86 8.25
C ALA A 102 -23.03 -21.27 9.41
N ALA A 103 -23.03 -19.94 9.59
CA ALA A 103 -22.29 -19.28 10.64
C ALA A 103 -23.05 -19.18 11.98
N ILE A 104 -24.38 -19.37 11.97
CA ILE A 104 -25.24 -19.11 13.15
C ILE A 104 -25.99 -20.35 13.65
N THR A 105 -25.86 -21.51 13.00
CA THR A 105 -26.48 -22.76 13.46
C THR A 105 -25.60 -23.48 14.47
N TRP A 106 -25.41 -22.88 15.65
CA TRP A 106 -24.66 -23.45 16.77
C TRP A 106 -25.52 -23.58 18.04
N GLY A 107 -24.97 -24.20 19.09
CA GLY A 107 -25.65 -24.38 20.38
C GLY A 107 -26.58 -25.59 20.41
N THR A 108 -27.68 -25.48 21.15
CA THR A 108 -28.68 -26.56 21.20
C THR A 108 -29.38 -26.70 19.85
N ARG A 109 -29.93 -27.89 19.58
CA ARG A 109 -30.71 -28.13 18.36
C ARG A 109 -31.90 -27.18 18.21
N ALA A 110 -32.49 -26.72 19.33
CA ALA A 110 -33.60 -25.78 19.32
C ALA A 110 -33.16 -24.38 18.86
N GLU A 111 -32.08 -23.85 19.45
CA GLU A 111 -31.47 -22.55 19.09
C GLU A 111 -31.02 -22.56 17.64
N ALA A 112 -30.19 -23.52 17.23
CA ALA A 112 -29.73 -23.63 15.84
C ALA A 112 -30.89 -23.77 14.83
N SER A 113 -31.97 -24.47 15.21
CA SER A 113 -33.17 -24.57 14.35
C SER A 113 -33.93 -23.26 14.24
N GLN A 114 -33.94 -22.44 15.30
CA GLN A 114 -34.53 -21.11 15.31
C GLN A 114 -33.67 -20.14 14.48
N ALA A 115 -32.35 -20.09 14.71
CA ALA A 115 -31.40 -19.31 13.91
C ALA A 115 -31.51 -19.64 12.40
N ASN A 116 -31.60 -20.92 12.05
CA ASN A 116 -31.84 -21.36 10.67
C ASN A 116 -33.21 -20.95 10.10
N ARG A 117 -34.25 -20.71 10.91
CA ARG A 117 -35.52 -20.16 10.41
C ARG A 117 -35.44 -18.64 10.25
N ASP A 118 -34.67 -17.98 11.09
CA ASP A 118 -34.57 -16.53 11.15
C ASP A 118 -33.65 -15.98 10.06
N SER A 119 -32.58 -16.70 9.70
CA SER A 119 -31.69 -16.31 8.59
C SER A 119 -32.39 -16.23 7.22
N PHE A 120 -33.61 -16.76 7.10
CA PHE A 120 -34.42 -16.80 5.88
C PHE A 120 -35.52 -15.71 5.83
N PHE A 121 -35.45 -14.70 6.70
CA PHE A 121 -36.26 -13.50 6.49
C PHE A 121 -35.64 -12.59 5.43
N TYR A 122 -36.46 -11.98 4.58
CA TYR A 122 -35.98 -11.06 3.53
C TYR A 122 -35.28 -9.81 4.07
N THR A 123 -35.50 -9.44 5.33
CA THR A 123 -34.74 -8.40 6.04
C THR A 123 -33.24 -8.71 6.14
N ASN A 124 -32.86 -10.00 6.09
CA ASN A 124 -31.47 -10.47 6.04
C ASN A 124 -30.96 -10.69 4.60
N ALA A 125 -31.71 -10.24 3.58
CA ALA A 125 -31.34 -10.41 2.18
C ALA A 125 -30.94 -9.09 1.53
N ASN A 126 -29.98 -9.15 0.62
CA ASN A 126 -29.65 -8.05 -0.27
C ASN A 126 -29.46 -8.53 -1.72
N LEU A 127 -29.49 -7.62 -2.68
CA LEU A 127 -29.26 -7.91 -4.10
C LEU A 127 -27.78 -8.14 -4.35
N GLN A 128 -27.37 -9.41 -4.35
CA GLN A 128 -26.03 -9.82 -4.74
C GLN A 128 -26.08 -10.48 -6.12
N HIS A 129 -25.18 -10.09 -7.03
CA HIS A 129 -25.08 -10.74 -8.33
C HIS A 129 -24.73 -12.22 -8.15
N ALA A 130 -25.34 -13.12 -8.92
CA ALA A 130 -25.20 -14.56 -8.72
C ALA A 130 -23.74 -15.05 -8.77
N LYS A 131 -22.91 -14.47 -9.65
CA LYS A 131 -21.48 -14.81 -9.74
C LYS A 131 -20.72 -14.41 -8.47
N PHE A 132 -20.95 -13.19 -7.99
CA PHE A 132 -20.36 -12.68 -6.75
C PHE A 132 -20.81 -13.46 -5.51
N ASN A 133 -22.12 -13.70 -5.35
CA ASN A 133 -22.69 -14.38 -4.18
C ASN A 133 -22.27 -15.86 -4.08
N GLN A 134 -22.14 -16.54 -5.22
CA GLN A 134 -21.90 -17.98 -5.25
C GLN A 134 -20.42 -18.35 -5.43
N ASP A 135 -19.55 -17.35 -5.60
CA ASP A 135 -18.11 -17.51 -5.78
C ASP A 135 -17.35 -16.63 -4.76
N GLU A 136 -16.95 -15.40 -5.09
CA GLU A 136 -15.98 -14.65 -4.27
C GLU A 136 -16.52 -14.28 -2.88
N TRP A 137 -17.78 -13.90 -2.76
CA TRP A 137 -18.38 -13.64 -1.45
C TRP A 137 -18.47 -14.92 -0.60
N LEU A 138 -18.80 -16.05 -1.24
CA LEU A 138 -18.91 -17.34 -0.58
C LEU A 138 -17.57 -17.81 -0.01
N GLU A 139 -16.49 -17.52 -0.72
CA GLU A 139 -15.15 -17.91 -0.30
C GLU A 139 -14.70 -17.13 0.95
N LEU A 140 -14.97 -15.81 1.04
CA LEU A 140 -14.74 -15.04 2.27
C LEU A 140 -15.55 -15.62 3.45
N GLU A 141 -16.78 -16.07 3.18
CA GLU A 141 -17.62 -16.72 4.18
C GLU A 141 -17.19 -18.14 4.56
N ASN A 142 -16.47 -18.87 3.69
CA ASN A 142 -15.85 -20.15 4.01
C ASN A 142 -14.61 -19.95 4.87
N TRP A 143 -13.75 -18.99 4.48
CA TRP A 143 -12.56 -18.60 5.24
C TRP A 143 -12.90 -18.28 6.70
N LEU A 144 -13.95 -17.49 6.93
CA LEU A 144 -14.43 -17.15 8.29
C LEU A 144 -14.74 -18.37 9.17
N LEU A 145 -15.20 -19.48 8.58
CA LEU A 145 -15.56 -20.70 9.30
C LEU A 145 -14.40 -21.69 9.44
N GLU A 146 -13.44 -21.67 8.51
CA GLU A 146 -12.46 -22.73 8.33
C GLU A 146 -11.04 -22.32 8.77
N ASP A 147 -10.72 -21.03 8.78
CA ASP A 147 -9.35 -20.57 9.04
C ASP A 147 -8.91 -20.83 10.50
N PRO A 148 -7.76 -21.52 10.71
CA PRO A 148 -7.29 -21.88 12.06
C PRO A 148 -6.69 -20.71 12.85
N GLU A 149 -6.31 -19.61 12.20
CA GLU A 149 -5.77 -18.40 12.85
C GLU A 149 -6.87 -17.55 13.52
N LEU A 150 -8.11 -17.71 13.05
CA LEU A 150 -9.28 -17.14 13.71
C LEU A 150 -9.63 -17.91 15.00
N GLY A 151 -10.08 -17.19 16.02
CA GLY A 151 -10.55 -17.79 17.26
C GLY A 151 -11.78 -18.69 17.09
N ASP A 152 -12.12 -19.48 18.13
CA ASP A 152 -13.32 -20.32 18.16
C ASP A 152 -14.62 -19.52 18.15
N LYS A 153 -14.56 -18.29 18.69
CA LYS A 153 -15.69 -17.38 18.82
C LYS A 153 -15.41 -16.10 18.05
N LEU A 154 -16.38 -15.70 17.22
CA LEU A 154 -16.29 -14.50 16.39
C LEU A 154 -17.52 -13.61 16.59
N SER A 155 -17.32 -12.30 16.51
CA SER A 155 -18.37 -11.30 16.33
C SER A 155 -18.18 -10.67 14.95
N VAL A 156 -19.23 -10.71 14.12
CA VAL A 156 -19.11 -10.39 12.69
C VAL A 156 -20.17 -9.39 12.29
N PHE A 157 -19.74 -8.34 11.60
CA PHE A 157 -20.60 -7.30 11.05
C PHE A 157 -20.58 -7.37 9.52
N THR A 158 -21.71 -7.14 8.86
CA THR A 158 -21.80 -7.23 7.40
C THR A 158 -22.88 -6.29 6.87
N GLY A 159 -22.58 -5.53 5.82
CA GLY A 159 -23.52 -4.56 5.23
C GLY A 159 -23.27 -4.32 3.73
N PRO A 160 -24.25 -3.76 3.00
CA PRO A 160 -24.02 -3.17 1.68
C PRO A 160 -23.26 -1.83 1.78
N ILE A 161 -22.77 -1.37 0.63
CA ILE A 161 -22.39 0.02 0.38
C ILE A 161 -23.29 0.54 -0.72
N ASN A 162 -24.05 1.57 -0.40
CA ASN A 162 -24.93 2.25 -1.34
C ASN A 162 -24.33 3.61 -1.72
N THR A 163 -24.40 3.96 -3.00
CA THR A 163 -23.91 5.24 -3.52
C THR A 163 -25.04 6.02 -4.18
N ILE A 164 -24.80 7.32 -4.44
CA ILE A 164 -25.74 8.15 -5.20
C ILE A 164 -25.98 7.66 -6.63
N ASN A 165 -25.07 6.83 -7.16
CA ASN A 165 -25.14 6.27 -8.51
C ASN A 165 -25.77 4.86 -8.55
N ASP A 166 -26.20 4.32 -7.41
CA ASP A 166 -26.82 3.00 -7.34
C ASP A 166 -28.07 2.93 -8.23
N GLN A 167 -28.17 1.86 -9.01
CA GLN A 167 -29.26 1.71 -9.97
C GLN A 167 -30.56 1.33 -9.26
N PRO A 168 -31.67 2.08 -9.47
CA PRO A 168 -32.98 1.67 -9.01
C PRO A 168 -33.40 0.34 -9.64
N TYR A 169 -33.86 -0.60 -8.81
CA TYR A 169 -34.25 -1.93 -9.25
C TYR A 169 -35.49 -2.41 -8.49
N ARG A 170 -36.62 -2.52 -9.20
CA ARG A 170 -37.89 -3.09 -8.68
C ARG A 170 -38.32 -2.56 -7.30
N GLY A 171 -38.19 -1.25 -7.09
CA GLY A 171 -38.61 -0.59 -5.85
C GLY A 171 -37.62 -0.70 -4.69
N THR A 172 -36.36 -1.04 -4.99
CA THR A 172 -35.16 -0.96 -4.16
C THR A 172 -33.99 -0.46 -5.05
N TYR A 173 -32.75 -0.58 -4.59
CA TYR A 173 -31.52 -0.21 -5.31
C TYR A 173 -30.57 -1.40 -5.32
N ILE A 174 -29.81 -1.54 -6.40
CA ILE A 174 -28.70 -2.50 -6.46
C ILE A 174 -27.50 -1.88 -5.73
N PRO A 175 -27.03 -2.45 -4.60
CA PRO A 175 -25.86 -1.93 -3.91
C PRO A 175 -24.63 -1.98 -4.79
N SER A 176 -23.70 -1.05 -4.63
CA SER A 176 -22.48 -1.07 -5.43
C SER A 176 -21.42 -2.04 -4.88
N ALA A 177 -21.37 -2.21 -3.55
CA ALA A 177 -20.41 -3.10 -2.89
C ALA A 177 -20.96 -3.70 -1.60
N PHE A 178 -20.18 -4.59 -0.98
CA PHE A 178 -20.46 -5.20 0.32
C PHE A 178 -19.22 -5.16 1.20
N TRP A 179 -19.41 -5.09 2.50
CA TRP A 179 -18.32 -5.11 3.47
C TRP A 179 -18.57 -6.14 4.57
N LYS A 180 -17.48 -6.60 5.20
CA LYS A 180 -17.50 -7.52 6.33
C LYS A 180 -16.41 -7.16 7.34
N VAL A 181 -16.78 -7.02 8.61
CA VAL A 181 -15.85 -6.80 9.72
C VAL A 181 -15.90 -8.02 10.65
N ILE A 182 -14.74 -8.56 10.99
CA ILE A 182 -14.58 -9.78 11.78
C ILE A 182 -13.78 -9.44 13.03
N VAL A 183 -14.37 -9.72 14.18
CA VAL A 183 -13.79 -9.42 15.50
C VAL A 183 -13.65 -10.72 16.28
N PHE A 184 -12.47 -10.91 16.88
CA PHE A 184 -12.14 -12.11 17.65
C PHE A 184 -11.05 -11.81 18.68
N THR A 185 -10.74 -12.79 19.53
CA THR A 185 -9.66 -12.69 20.50
C THR A 185 -8.55 -13.67 20.13
N LYS A 186 -7.30 -13.18 20.04
CA LYS A 186 -6.09 -13.98 19.81
C LYS A 186 -5.10 -13.67 20.93
N ASN A 187 -4.59 -14.70 21.61
CA ASN A 187 -3.67 -14.55 22.76
C ASN A 187 -4.15 -13.59 23.88
N GLY A 188 -5.46 -13.46 24.06
CA GLY A 188 -6.06 -12.56 25.04
C GLY A 188 -6.26 -11.12 24.56
N GLU A 189 -5.83 -10.80 23.33
CA GLU A 189 -5.98 -9.47 22.73
C GLU A 189 -7.10 -9.43 21.70
N LEU A 190 -7.76 -8.28 21.60
CA LEU A 190 -8.81 -8.03 20.62
C LEU A 190 -8.19 -7.87 19.23
N GLN A 191 -8.80 -8.51 18.24
CA GLN A 191 -8.41 -8.45 16.84
C GLN A 191 -9.60 -7.99 16.01
N CYS A 192 -9.37 -7.07 15.07
CA CYS A 192 -10.39 -6.58 14.14
C CYS A 192 -9.87 -6.62 12.70
N ARG A 193 -10.60 -7.26 11.79
CA ARG A 193 -10.31 -7.30 10.35
C ARG A 193 -11.50 -6.78 9.56
N ALA A 194 -11.25 -5.99 8.52
CA ALA A 194 -12.31 -5.39 7.70
C ALA A 194 -12.04 -5.65 6.22
N PHE A 195 -13.10 -5.99 5.48
CA PHE A 195 -13.06 -6.33 4.07
C PHE A 195 -14.16 -5.57 3.30
N LEU A 196 -13.89 -5.20 2.05
CA LEU A 196 -14.82 -4.52 1.14
C LEU A 196 -14.67 -5.08 -0.26
N MET A 197 -15.77 -5.54 -0.87
CA MET A 197 -15.78 -6.14 -2.21
C MET A 197 -16.84 -5.48 -3.10
N LYS A 198 -16.46 -5.00 -4.28
CA LYS A 198 -17.37 -4.38 -5.26
C LYS A 198 -17.98 -5.47 -6.14
N GLN A 199 -19.30 -5.66 -6.08
CA GLN A 199 -19.91 -6.76 -6.82
C GLN A 199 -19.85 -6.59 -8.35
N SER A 200 -19.62 -5.36 -8.83
CA SER A 200 -19.48 -5.04 -10.26
C SER A 200 -18.22 -5.60 -10.90
N GLU A 201 -17.17 -5.85 -10.11
CA GLU A 201 -15.90 -6.40 -10.61
C GLU A 201 -16.07 -7.83 -11.14
N PHE A 202 -17.19 -8.47 -10.83
CA PHE A 202 -17.48 -9.87 -11.14
C PHE A 202 -18.64 -10.05 -12.14
N TRP A 203 -19.12 -8.96 -12.77
CA TRP A 203 -20.21 -9.05 -13.75
C TRP A 203 -19.76 -9.75 -15.05
N ASP A 204 -18.57 -9.42 -15.54
CA ASP A 204 -18.01 -9.91 -16.80
C ASP A 204 -17.24 -11.23 -16.68
N ASP A 205 -17.13 -11.81 -15.48
CA ASP A 205 -16.40 -13.06 -15.31
C ASP A 205 -17.07 -14.22 -16.08
N GLN A 206 -16.38 -14.76 -17.08
CA GLN A 206 -16.84 -15.87 -17.91
C GLN A 206 -16.21 -17.22 -17.53
N ASN A 207 -15.27 -17.23 -16.59
CA ASN A 207 -14.52 -18.42 -16.17
C ASN A 207 -15.02 -18.89 -14.80
N GLY A 208 -16.11 -19.66 -14.76
CA GLY A 208 -16.62 -20.18 -13.49
C GLY A 208 -15.59 -21.00 -12.68
N LYS A 209 -15.71 -20.94 -11.35
CA LYS A 209 -15.17 -21.86 -10.33
C LYS A 209 -13.69 -22.22 -10.36
N HIS A 210 -12.79 -21.45 -10.97
CA HIS A 210 -11.35 -21.70 -10.78
C HIS A 210 -10.51 -20.43 -10.96
N ALA A 211 -10.54 -19.54 -9.96
CA ALA A 211 -9.37 -18.91 -9.36
C ALA A 211 -9.88 -17.96 -8.27
N LEU A 212 -9.92 -18.45 -7.04
CA LEU A 212 -9.96 -17.61 -5.86
C LEU A 212 -8.95 -16.47 -6.03
N ASN A 213 -9.40 -15.23 -5.88
CA ASN A 213 -8.53 -14.12 -5.52
C ASN A 213 -9.31 -13.23 -4.54
N LEU A 214 -9.59 -13.75 -3.34
CA LEU A 214 -10.11 -13.04 -2.13
C LEU A 214 -9.20 -11.90 -1.62
N GLU A 215 -8.34 -11.45 -2.49
CA GLU A 215 -6.96 -11.16 -2.23
C GLU A 215 -6.72 -9.74 -2.70
N ASN A 216 -7.69 -8.85 -2.51
CA ASN A 216 -7.68 -7.45 -2.98
C ASN A 216 -8.44 -6.52 -2.03
N TYR A 217 -9.05 -7.04 -0.97
CA TYR A 217 -10.25 -6.44 -0.39
C TYR A 217 -10.13 -6.07 1.09
N GLN A 218 -8.97 -6.28 1.75
CA GLN A 218 -8.79 -5.81 3.13
C GLN A 218 -8.67 -4.29 3.14
N VAL A 219 -9.43 -3.67 4.02
CA VAL A 219 -9.52 -2.21 4.18
C VAL A 219 -9.40 -1.84 5.65
N SER A 220 -9.21 -0.55 5.94
CA SER A 220 -9.31 -0.07 7.31
C SER A 220 -10.74 -0.03 7.83
N LEU A 221 -10.93 -0.19 9.13
CA LEU A 221 -12.25 -0.02 9.75
C LEU A 221 -12.78 1.41 9.59
N THR A 222 -11.88 2.40 9.62
CA THR A 222 -12.19 3.80 9.35
C THR A 222 -12.80 3.99 7.96
N GLN A 223 -12.26 3.31 6.94
CA GLN A 223 -12.79 3.36 5.58
C GLN A 223 -14.22 2.81 5.48
N ILE A 224 -14.52 1.70 6.16
CA ILE A 224 -15.91 1.22 6.23
C ILE A 224 -16.79 2.29 6.86
N SER A 225 -16.32 2.96 7.92
CA SER A 225 -17.09 3.97 8.63
C SER A 225 -17.40 5.18 7.74
N GLU A 226 -16.44 5.67 6.97
CA GLU A 226 -16.64 6.80 6.07
C GLU A 226 -17.55 6.47 4.88
N LEU A 227 -17.42 5.28 4.30
CA LEU A 227 -18.23 4.88 3.14
C LEU A 227 -19.68 4.56 3.50
N THR A 228 -19.94 4.23 4.76
CA THR A 228 -21.24 3.74 5.20
C THR A 228 -21.93 4.64 6.21
N ASP A 229 -21.23 5.61 6.79
CA ASP A 229 -21.70 6.40 7.94
C ASP A 229 -22.12 5.52 9.14
N LEU A 230 -21.40 4.41 9.33
CA LEU A 230 -21.52 3.48 10.48
C LEU A 230 -20.28 3.56 11.35
N TYR A 231 -20.45 3.87 12.64
CA TYR A 231 -19.34 4.04 13.57
C TYR A 231 -19.25 2.86 14.53
N PHE A 232 -18.05 2.30 14.65
CA PHE A 232 -17.76 1.19 15.55
C PHE A 232 -17.27 1.72 16.91
N GLU A 233 -17.12 0.85 17.90
CA GLU A 233 -16.48 1.25 19.16
C GLU A 233 -14.98 1.49 18.97
N GLN A 234 -14.41 2.41 19.75
CA GLN A 234 -13.02 2.86 19.61
C GLN A 234 -12.01 1.71 19.63
N ALA A 235 -12.21 0.71 20.50
CA ALA A 235 -11.33 -0.45 20.63
C ALA A 235 -11.18 -1.26 19.34
N LEU A 236 -12.21 -1.28 18.47
CA LEU A 236 -12.13 -1.99 17.19
C LEU A 236 -11.28 -1.25 16.16
N TYR A 237 -11.26 0.09 16.19
CA TYR A 237 -10.34 0.86 15.36
C TYR A 237 -8.90 0.66 15.82
N GLU A 238 -8.67 0.60 17.13
CA GLU A 238 -7.34 0.39 17.70
C GLU A 238 -6.79 -1.02 17.41
N ALA A 239 -7.67 -2.03 17.42
CA ALA A 239 -7.39 -3.41 17.09
C ALA A 239 -7.36 -3.71 15.58
N ASN A 240 -7.70 -2.73 14.72
CA ASN A 240 -7.62 -2.88 13.28
C ASN A 240 -6.17 -2.64 12.81
N PRO A 241 -5.56 -3.58 12.07
CA PRO A 241 -4.14 -3.52 11.73
C PRO A 241 -3.84 -2.60 10.54
N MET A 242 -4.88 -2.10 9.86
CA MET A 242 -4.76 -1.30 8.65
C MET A 242 -4.73 0.20 8.98
N PHE A 243 -3.84 0.95 8.35
CA PHE A 243 -3.85 2.41 8.41
C PHE A 243 -4.87 2.96 7.41
N TYR A 244 -5.60 3.99 7.83
CA TYR A 244 -6.41 4.80 6.93
C TYR A 244 -5.54 5.89 6.30
N SER A 245 -5.49 5.95 4.97
CA SER A 245 -4.80 7.01 4.21
C SER A 245 -5.77 7.66 3.23
N PRO A 246 -6.08 8.95 3.34
CA PRO A 246 -7.03 9.62 2.45
C PRO A 246 -6.50 9.83 1.02
N ASN A 247 -5.24 9.47 0.69
CA ASN A 247 -4.61 9.86 -0.58
C ASN A 247 -4.46 8.73 -1.62
N ASN A 248 -5.05 7.56 -1.38
CA ASN A 248 -4.83 6.35 -2.19
C ASN A 248 -6.14 5.83 -2.76
N TYR A 249 -6.71 6.46 -3.78
CA TYR A 249 -8.01 6.01 -4.28
C TYR A 249 -7.87 4.94 -5.38
N THR A 250 -8.49 3.79 -5.18
CA THR A 250 -8.86 2.88 -6.26
C THR A 250 -10.22 3.32 -6.80
N GLU A 251 -10.25 3.79 -8.05
CA GLU A 251 -11.49 4.19 -8.73
C GLU A 251 -11.97 3.06 -9.66
N SER A 252 -13.19 2.60 -9.43
CA SER A 252 -13.88 1.65 -10.31
C SER A 252 -15.40 1.82 -10.10
N ASN A 253 -16.13 2.01 -11.20
CA ASN A 253 -17.58 2.28 -11.23
C ASN A 253 -18.03 3.40 -10.29
N ASP A 254 -17.36 4.56 -10.37
CA ASP A 254 -17.65 5.78 -9.59
C ASP A 254 -17.55 5.62 -8.06
N ILE A 255 -17.00 4.50 -7.58
CA ILE A 255 -16.65 4.30 -6.18
C ILE A 255 -15.16 4.56 -6.01
N GLN A 256 -14.83 5.68 -5.37
CA GLN A 256 -13.46 5.99 -4.93
C GLN A 256 -13.25 5.45 -3.51
N THR A 257 -12.27 4.58 -3.35
CA THR A 257 -11.93 3.96 -2.05
C THR A 257 -10.45 4.12 -1.75
N PRO A 258 -10.05 4.54 -0.53
CA PRO A 258 -8.66 4.45 -0.04
C PRO A 258 -8.01 3.06 -0.26
N GLU A 259 -6.68 3.01 -0.15
CA GLU A 259 -5.77 1.90 -0.49
C GLU A 259 -6.41 0.51 -0.34
N MET A 260 -6.61 -0.20 -1.46
CA MET A 260 -6.92 -1.63 -1.44
C MET A 260 -5.63 -2.45 -1.48
N ARG A 261 -5.42 -3.34 -0.51
CA ARG A 261 -4.24 -4.23 -0.49
C ARG A 261 -4.56 -5.56 -1.20
N PRO A 262 -3.75 -5.93 -2.22
CA PRO A 262 -3.76 -7.28 -2.74
C PRO A 262 -3.20 -8.27 -1.70
N ILE A 263 -3.92 -9.35 -1.40
CA ILE A 263 -3.68 -10.35 -0.36
C ILE A 263 -3.61 -11.75 -1.00
N GLU A 264 -2.50 -12.07 -1.65
CA GLU A 264 -2.05 -13.34 -2.30
C GLU A 264 -2.47 -14.73 -1.76
N SER A 265 -2.84 -14.77 -0.47
CA SER A 265 -3.17 -15.96 0.32
C SER A 265 -3.54 -15.55 1.75
N PRO A 266 -4.03 -16.48 2.60
CA PRO A 266 -4.23 -16.19 4.03
C PRO A 266 -2.98 -15.63 4.75
N THR A 267 -1.76 -15.94 4.28
CA THR A 267 -0.53 -15.40 4.86
C THR A 267 -0.28 -13.93 4.53
N ASP A 268 -1.00 -13.36 3.57
CA ASP A 268 -0.91 -11.95 3.18
C ASP A 268 -1.82 -11.06 4.06
N ILE A 269 -2.71 -11.66 4.88
CA ILE A 269 -3.58 -10.91 5.79
C ILE A 269 -2.72 -10.26 6.87
N ILE A 270 -2.91 -8.96 7.06
CA ILE A 270 -2.16 -8.23 8.09
C ILE A 270 -2.74 -8.59 9.45
N GLU A 271 -1.95 -9.30 10.26
CA GLU A 271 -2.38 -9.88 11.54
C GLU A 271 -2.13 -9.01 12.76
N THR A 272 -1.20 -8.07 12.67
CA THR A 272 -0.94 -7.14 13.76
C THR A 272 -0.90 -5.74 13.19
N ARG A 273 -1.29 -4.76 14.02
CA ARG A 273 -0.87 -3.38 13.84
C ARG A 273 0.63 -3.38 14.10
N GLY A 274 1.40 -3.99 13.20
CA GLY A 274 2.83 -4.06 13.31
C GLY A 274 3.32 -2.63 13.42
N ASP A 275 4.39 -2.44 14.17
CA ASP A 275 5.32 -1.36 13.91
C ASP A 275 5.83 -1.55 12.46
N TYR A 276 5.02 -1.23 11.45
CA TYR A 276 5.45 -1.11 10.06
C TYR A 276 6.17 0.24 9.93
N PHE A 277 7.25 0.36 10.71
CA PHE A 277 8.50 0.90 10.24
C PHE A 277 9.12 -0.22 9.42
N ASP A 278 8.89 -0.22 8.11
CA ASP A 278 9.78 -1.00 7.26
C ASP A 278 11.13 -0.31 7.37
N ILE A 279 12.05 -0.88 8.15
CA ILE A 279 13.42 -0.39 8.33
C ILE A 279 14.10 -0.08 6.98
N VAL A 280 13.66 -0.69 5.87
CA VAL A 280 14.14 -0.32 4.53
C VAL A 280 13.74 1.09 4.11
N GLN A 281 12.52 1.56 4.43
CA GLN A 281 12.14 2.96 4.24
C GLN A 281 12.95 3.88 5.16
N ASP A 282 13.19 3.48 6.42
CA ASP A 282 13.99 4.30 7.34
C ASP A 282 15.44 4.43 6.89
N LEU A 283 16.05 3.33 6.42
CA LEU A 283 17.39 3.34 5.82
C LEU A 283 17.43 4.17 4.54
N TRP A 284 16.34 4.17 3.77
CA TRP A 284 16.21 5.00 2.57
C TRP A 284 16.14 6.49 2.93
N ASP A 285 15.31 6.87 3.90
CA ASP A 285 15.14 8.26 4.34
C ASP A 285 16.40 8.80 5.03
N ALA A 286 17.15 7.92 5.70
CA ALA A 286 18.43 8.25 6.32
C ALA A 286 19.62 8.29 5.33
N ASP A 287 19.42 8.03 4.04
CA ASP A 287 20.47 8.03 3.02
C ASP A 287 20.90 9.45 2.60
N GLU A 288 21.64 10.15 3.46
CA GLU A 288 22.06 11.54 3.25
C GLU A 288 22.98 11.74 2.03
N THR A 289 23.72 10.70 1.64
CA THR A 289 24.67 10.73 0.52
C THR A 289 24.05 10.28 -0.79
N GLY A 290 22.81 9.78 -0.76
CA GLY A 290 22.00 9.44 -1.93
C GLY A 290 21.73 10.64 -2.83
N PHE A 291 21.39 10.38 -4.08
CA PHE A 291 21.20 11.36 -5.15
C PHE A 291 19.71 11.52 -5.46
N SER A 292 19.25 12.75 -5.60
CA SER A 292 17.91 13.04 -6.10
C SER A 292 17.80 12.67 -7.58
N VAL A 293 16.69 12.03 -7.97
CA VAL A 293 16.51 11.51 -9.34
C VAL A 293 15.28 12.12 -10.00
N THR A 294 15.39 12.50 -11.27
CA THR A 294 14.29 13.02 -12.08
C THR A 294 14.14 12.23 -13.38
N ARG A 295 12.94 12.33 -13.97
CA ARG A 295 12.60 11.76 -15.28
C ARG A 295 11.89 12.78 -16.13
N MET A 296 11.84 12.54 -17.43
CA MET A 296 11.03 13.35 -18.33
C MET A 296 9.55 12.96 -18.27
N LYS A 297 8.67 13.96 -18.20
CA LYS A 297 7.23 13.86 -18.44
C LYS A 297 6.87 14.86 -19.55
N ASP A 298 6.25 14.37 -20.62
CA ASP A 298 5.82 15.18 -21.78
C ASP A 298 6.94 16.06 -22.39
N GLY A 299 8.16 15.51 -22.46
CA GLY A 299 9.33 16.17 -23.04
C GLY A 299 10.01 17.20 -22.16
N ARG A 300 9.66 17.29 -20.87
CA ARG A 300 10.31 18.17 -19.88
C ARG A 300 10.74 17.38 -18.64
N TRP A 301 11.84 17.78 -18.01
CA TRP A 301 12.26 17.22 -16.73
C TRP A 301 11.26 17.62 -15.64
N VAL A 302 10.83 16.65 -14.82
CA VAL A 302 9.91 16.90 -13.70
C VAL A 302 10.56 17.83 -12.67
N ASN A 303 11.83 17.56 -12.34
CA ASN A 303 12.70 18.42 -11.55
C ASN A 303 13.98 18.70 -12.34
N GLU A 304 14.25 19.95 -12.69
CA GLU A 304 15.44 20.34 -13.46
C GLU A 304 16.71 20.42 -12.62
N GLN A 305 16.58 20.45 -11.29
CA GLN A 305 17.66 20.61 -10.33
C GLN A 305 18.07 19.28 -9.66
N ALA A 306 17.46 18.16 -10.05
CA ALA A 306 17.80 16.86 -9.51
C ALA A 306 19.25 16.47 -9.86
N ASP A 307 19.90 15.75 -8.96
CA ASP A 307 21.29 15.29 -9.12
C ASP A 307 21.45 14.30 -10.28
N ILE A 308 20.40 13.55 -10.64
CA ILE A 308 20.40 12.57 -11.73
C ILE A 308 19.21 12.81 -12.65
N LYS A 309 19.48 12.96 -13.95
CA LYS A 309 18.46 13.05 -15.02
C LYS A 309 18.40 11.76 -15.85
N LEU A 310 17.35 10.97 -15.68
CA LEU A 310 17.17 9.69 -16.38
C LEU A 310 16.35 9.81 -17.67
N ARG A 311 16.94 9.32 -18.77
CA ARG A 311 16.37 9.31 -20.12
C ARG A 311 15.99 7.89 -20.57
N GLU A 312 14.81 7.47 -20.15
CA GLU A 312 14.25 6.09 -20.25
C GLU A 312 13.99 5.49 -21.64
N GLN A 313 14.27 6.19 -22.73
CA GLN A 313 14.00 5.83 -24.15
C GLN A 313 13.68 4.35 -24.48
N GLY A 314 12.74 4.15 -25.41
CA GLY A 314 12.42 2.83 -25.97
C GLY A 314 11.58 1.99 -25.01
N HIS A 315 10.28 1.89 -25.26
CA HIS A 315 9.35 1.13 -24.43
C HIS A 315 9.02 -0.23 -25.05
N ARG A 316 8.86 -1.24 -24.18
CA ARG A 316 8.46 -2.62 -24.45
C ARG A 316 9.49 -3.48 -25.21
N LYS A 317 10.06 -4.43 -24.45
CA LYS A 317 10.76 -5.65 -24.90
C LYS A 317 11.85 -5.41 -25.98
N PRO A 318 12.92 -4.66 -25.68
CA PRO A 318 14.04 -4.37 -26.59
C PRO A 318 14.91 -5.60 -26.96
N LYS A 319 14.42 -6.85 -26.91
CA LYS A 319 15.19 -8.12 -27.05
C LYS A 319 16.25 -8.07 -28.17
N HIS A 320 17.45 -7.58 -27.82
CA HIS A 320 18.62 -7.33 -28.68
C HIS A 320 18.53 -6.18 -29.71
N ARG A 321 17.42 -5.45 -29.79
CA ARG A 321 17.28 -4.28 -30.66
C ARG A 321 17.58 -3.02 -29.87
N ASP A 322 18.39 -2.16 -30.46
CA ASP A 322 18.64 -0.84 -29.89
C ASP A 322 17.40 0.04 -30.08
N LEU A 323 16.74 0.38 -28.97
CA LEU A 323 15.59 1.29 -28.90
C LEU A 323 15.94 2.60 -28.18
N ALA A 324 17.21 2.80 -27.81
CA ALA A 324 17.69 4.01 -27.15
C ALA A 324 18.73 4.68 -28.05
N GLN A 325 18.47 5.93 -28.41
CA GLN A 325 19.42 6.71 -29.22
C GLN A 325 20.48 7.39 -28.35
N PHE A 326 20.16 7.64 -27.09
CA PHE A 326 20.98 8.32 -26.10
C PHE A 326 21.25 7.41 -24.90
N SER A 327 22.26 7.77 -24.12
CA SER A 327 22.52 7.21 -22.79
C SER A 327 21.29 7.26 -21.88
N LEU A 328 21.20 6.33 -20.93
CA LEU A 328 20.20 6.35 -19.88
C LEU A 328 20.43 7.54 -18.93
N PHE A 329 21.68 7.79 -18.54
CA PHE A 329 22.05 8.93 -17.72
C PHE A 329 22.36 10.13 -18.63
N GLU A 330 21.40 11.07 -18.72
CA GLU A 330 21.62 12.32 -19.47
C GLU A 330 22.57 13.24 -18.70
N ASP A 331 22.35 13.35 -17.39
CA ASP A 331 23.11 14.23 -16.50
C ASP A 331 23.21 13.62 -15.10
N VAL A 332 24.37 13.80 -14.46
CA VAL A 332 24.68 13.33 -13.10
C VAL A 332 25.55 14.37 -12.42
N ASN A 333 25.26 14.70 -11.17
CA ASN A 333 26.07 15.57 -10.31
C ASN A 333 27.45 14.95 -10.04
N THR A 334 28.40 15.20 -10.93
CA THR A 334 29.75 14.62 -10.86
C THR A 334 30.59 15.17 -9.72
N ASP A 335 30.31 16.40 -9.26
CA ASP A 335 30.99 17.00 -8.10
C ASP A 335 30.65 16.23 -6.82
N LYS A 336 29.37 15.93 -6.60
CA LYS A 336 28.93 15.08 -5.47
C LYS A 336 29.55 13.69 -5.55
N LEU A 337 29.57 13.09 -6.75
CA LEU A 337 30.17 11.78 -6.98
C LEU A 337 31.69 11.75 -6.70
N ALA A 338 32.39 12.85 -6.98
CA ALA A 338 33.83 12.95 -6.84
C ALA A 338 34.29 13.33 -5.42
N THR A 339 33.40 13.87 -4.57
CA THR A 339 33.77 14.40 -3.24
C THR A 339 33.38 13.49 -2.07
N LEU A 340 32.35 12.66 -2.23
CA LEU A 340 31.88 11.81 -1.14
C LEU A 340 32.79 10.57 -0.91
N PRO A 341 33.26 10.31 0.32
CA PRO A 341 34.22 9.23 0.62
C PRO A 341 33.76 7.83 0.19
N THR A 342 32.47 7.52 0.32
CA THR A 342 31.90 6.21 -0.04
C THR A 342 31.94 5.96 -1.55
N TYR A 343 31.72 6.99 -2.36
CA TYR A 343 31.85 6.90 -3.81
C TYR A 343 33.31 6.85 -4.28
N GLN A 344 34.22 7.59 -3.61
CA GLN A 344 35.65 7.55 -3.89
C GLN A 344 36.27 6.17 -3.62
N SER A 345 35.98 5.60 -2.45
CA SER A 345 36.45 4.27 -2.06
C SER A 345 35.81 3.18 -2.91
N LEU A 346 34.52 3.28 -3.26
CA LEU A 346 33.90 2.39 -4.24
C LEU A 346 34.64 2.47 -5.57
N LYS A 347 34.90 3.66 -6.11
CA LYS A 347 35.61 3.81 -7.39
C LYS A 347 36.99 3.15 -7.37
N ALA A 348 37.73 3.26 -6.26
CA ALA A 348 39.02 2.60 -6.10
C ALA A 348 38.90 1.07 -6.23
N LEU A 349 37.94 0.46 -5.50
CA LEU A 349 37.64 -0.98 -5.60
C LEU A 349 37.31 -1.41 -7.02
N ILE A 350 36.47 -0.65 -7.72
CA ILE A 350 36.02 -0.96 -9.07
C ILE A 350 37.19 -0.90 -10.07
N ASN A 351 38.13 0.04 -9.90
CA ASN A 351 39.25 0.23 -10.83
C ASN A 351 40.26 -0.93 -10.83
N ASN A 352 40.38 -1.63 -9.70
CA ASN A 352 41.31 -2.76 -9.54
C ASN A 352 40.74 -4.09 -10.03
N TYR A 353 39.42 -4.15 -10.29
CA TYR A 353 38.78 -5.39 -10.69
C TYR A 353 39.10 -5.84 -12.12
N ASN A 354 39.41 -7.14 -12.27
CA ASN A 354 39.70 -7.75 -13.57
C ASN A 354 38.45 -8.38 -14.20
N LEU A 355 37.89 -7.71 -15.20
CA LEU A 355 36.65 -8.10 -15.87
C LEU A 355 36.74 -9.36 -16.76
N VAL A 356 37.95 -9.90 -17.00
CA VAL A 356 38.15 -11.06 -17.89
C VAL A 356 38.73 -12.23 -17.10
N GLN A 357 37.84 -13.05 -16.53
CA GLN A 357 38.15 -14.31 -15.85
C GLN A 357 39.13 -15.18 -16.67
N SER A 358 40.37 -15.25 -16.20
CA SER A 358 41.38 -16.18 -16.73
C SER A 358 42.41 -16.64 -15.69
N LYS A 359 42.28 -16.20 -14.42
CA LYS A 359 43.13 -16.66 -13.32
C LYS A 359 42.25 -16.99 -12.11
N LYS A 360 42.78 -17.86 -11.24
CA LYS A 360 42.24 -18.11 -9.90
C LYS A 360 42.17 -16.77 -9.16
N GLU A 361 41.00 -16.41 -8.66
CA GLU A 361 40.77 -15.12 -8.00
C GLU A 361 41.21 -15.21 -6.55
N GLY A 362 41.78 -14.10 -6.06
CA GLY A 362 42.30 -13.94 -4.71
C GLY A 362 42.73 -12.49 -4.52
N TYR A 363 42.58 -11.97 -3.31
CA TYR A 363 42.85 -10.55 -3.04
C TYR A 363 44.32 -10.27 -2.79
N THR A 364 44.84 -9.19 -3.37
CA THR A 364 46.13 -8.61 -2.97
C THR A 364 45.99 -7.85 -1.63
N ALA A 365 47.12 -7.52 -1.01
CA ALA A 365 47.10 -6.71 0.22
C ALA A 365 46.50 -5.32 -0.03
N GLU A 366 46.71 -4.77 -1.23
CA GLU A 366 46.13 -3.51 -1.67
C GLU A 366 44.61 -3.62 -1.83
N GLU A 367 44.11 -4.67 -2.48
CA GLU A 367 42.66 -4.90 -2.64
C GLU A 367 41.97 -5.09 -1.28
N LEU A 368 42.61 -5.80 -0.33
CA LEU A 368 42.09 -5.92 1.04
C LEU A 368 42.00 -4.58 1.76
N GLN A 369 43.03 -3.73 1.62
CA GLN A 369 43.04 -2.41 2.22
C GLN A 369 41.96 -1.50 1.60
N GLU A 370 41.69 -1.63 0.31
CA GLU A 370 40.61 -0.90 -0.35
C GLU A 370 39.23 -1.38 0.12
N ILE A 371 39.04 -2.69 0.33
CA ILE A 371 37.81 -3.24 0.90
C ILE A 371 37.59 -2.66 2.30
N ASP A 372 38.62 -2.65 3.13
CA ASP A 372 38.54 -2.08 4.47
C ASP A 372 38.23 -0.58 4.44
N THR A 373 38.87 0.17 3.54
CA THR A 373 38.62 1.61 3.36
C THR A 373 37.18 1.90 2.92
N PHE A 374 36.63 1.08 2.03
CA PHE A 374 35.23 1.19 1.59
C PHE A 374 34.25 0.87 2.72
N LEU A 375 34.51 -0.19 3.49
CA LEU A 375 33.68 -0.54 4.64
C LEU A 375 33.80 0.49 5.77
N ASP A 376 34.99 1.05 6.02
CA ASP A 376 35.17 2.20 6.92
C ASP A 376 34.28 3.37 6.52
N ALA A 377 34.26 3.72 5.23
CA ALA A 377 33.43 4.78 4.71
C ALA A 377 31.92 4.47 4.87
N CYS A 378 31.49 3.23 4.63
CA CYS A 378 30.08 2.84 4.78
C CYS A 378 29.59 2.79 6.24
N PHE A 379 30.50 2.56 7.19
CA PHE A 379 30.19 2.52 8.62
C PHE A 379 30.35 3.89 9.30
N ALA A 380 30.95 4.87 8.63
CA ALA A 380 31.16 6.20 9.16
C ALA A 380 29.84 6.93 9.40
N ARG A 381 29.75 7.68 10.50
CA ARG A 381 28.63 8.59 10.78
C ARG A 381 28.79 9.87 9.98
N THR A 382 27.74 10.29 9.29
CA THR A 382 27.75 11.50 8.45
C THR A 382 27.56 12.78 9.26
N GLN A 383 26.73 12.77 10.32
CA GLN A 383 26.46 13.93 11.18
C GLN A 383 26.20 13.59 12.65
N GLY A 384 26.96 14.23 13.56
CA GLY A 384 26.69 14.21 15.00
C GLY A 384 26.72 12.82 15.64
N ASP A 385 25.83 12.60 16.62
CA ASP A 385 25.70 11.34 17.35
C ASP A 385 24.74 10.33 16.67
N GLN A 386 24.22 10.64 15.47
CA GLN A 386 23.29 9.75 14.77
C GLN A 386 23.99 8.47 14.27
N PRO A 387 23.36 7.30 14.41
CA PRO A 387 23.93 6.05 13.94
C PRO A 387 24.00 6.00 12.41
N SER A 388 25.10 5.50 11.85
CA SER A 388 25.21 5.23 10.42
C SER A 388 24.20 4.18 9.97
N LEU A 389 23.92 4.10 8.67
CA LEU A 389 22.99 3.10 8.11
C LEU A 389 23.37 1.68 8.52
N MET A 390 24.67 1.35 8.52
CA MET A 390 25.16 0.05 8.96
C MET A 390 25.01 -0.16 10.47
N GLU A 391 25.16 0.89 11.30
CA GLU A 391 24.85 0.82 12.73
C GLU A 391 23.36 0.58 12.97
N GLN A 392 22.46 1.16 12.18
CA GLN A 392 21.02 0.91 12.27
C GLN A 392 20.68 -0.56 11.94
N VAL A 393 21.27 -1.12 10.87
CA VAL A 393 21.14 -2.56 10.54
C VAL A 393 21.70 -3.44 11.67
N TYR A 394 22.82 -3.04 12.28
CA TYR A 394 23.39 -3.73 13.43
C TYR A 394 22.43 -3.75 14.64
N GLN A 395 21.82 -2.60 14.98
CA GLN A 395 20.83 -2.52 16.07
C GLN A 395 19.63 -3.43 15.80
N TYR A 396 19.14 -3.46 14.55
CA TYR A 396 18.09 -4.39 14.15
C TYR A 396 18.50 -5.85 14.35
N ALA A 397 19.70 -6.23 13.89
CA ALA A 397 20.21 -7.59 14.02
C ALA A 397 20.33 -8.04 15.48
N ILE A 398 20.76 -7.16 16.39
CA ILE A 398 20.79 -7.44 17.83
C ILE A 398 19.38 -7.63 18.39
N ALA A 399 18.45 -6.74 18.04
CA ALA A 399 17.07 -6.79 18.53
C ALA A 399 16.39 -8.10 18.10
N GLU A 400 16.59 -8.53 16.85
CA GLU A 400 16.08 -9.81 16.35
C GLU A 400 16.77 -11.00 17.01
N THR A 401 18.07 -10.91 17.29
CA THR A 401 18.80 -11.95 18.04
C THR A 401 18.21 -12.13 19.45
N ALA A 402 17.82 -11.04 20.12
CA ALA A 402 17.22 -11.09 21.45
C ALA A 402 15.81 -11.73 21.47
N LYS A 403 15.06 -11.69 20.37
CA LYS A 403 13.67 -12.19 20.25
C LYS A 403 13.55 -13.70 20.02
N GLY A 404 14.65 -14.46 20.08
CA GLY A 404 14.66 -15.90 19.78
C GLY A 404 15.72 -16.33 18.76
N GLY A 405 16.56 -15.38 18.31
CA GLY A 405 17.65 -15.62 17.37
C GLY A 405 17.21 -15.53 15.92
N LEU A 406 18.16 -15.26 15.01
CA LEU A 406 17.95 -15.29 13.55
C LEU A 406 17.84 -16.72 13.00
N GLY A 407 17.36 -17.68 13.80
CA GLY A 407 17.23 -19.10 13.45
C GLY A 407 18.55 -19.89 13.31
N TYR A 408 19.67 -19.21 13.07
CA TYR A 408 20.97 -19.82 12.81
C TYR A 408 21.82 -20.11 14.06
N ALA A 409 21.39 -19.62 15.23
CA ALA A 409 22.24 -19.36 16.39
C ALA A 409 22.76 -20.57 17.18
N ALA A 410 22.45 -21.82 16.80
CA ALA A 410 22.89 -22.97 17.60
C ALA A 410 24.20 -23.64 17.12
N THR A 411 24.63 -23.47 15.86
CA THR A 411 25.66 -24.36 15.29
C THR A 411 26.85 -23.69 14.58
N LYS A 412 26.83 -22.39 14.31
CA LYS A 412 27.82 -21.78 13.39
C LYS A 412 28.26 -20.35 13.72
N GLN A 413 28.17 -19.93 14.98
CA GLN A 413 28.98 -18.83 15.51
C GLN A 413 30.35 -19.42 15.89
N THR A 414 31.34 -19.34 15.02
CA THR A 414 32.73 -19.71 15.35
C THR A 414 33.58 -18.45 15.38
N ASP A 415 34.54 -18.33 16.30
CA ASP A 415 35.52 -17.23 16.30
C ASP A 415 36.10 -17.04 14.89
N LEU A 416 35.88 -15.86 14.30
CA LEU A 416 36.24 -15.51 12.92
C LEU A 416 37.75 -15.71 12.68
N PRO A 417 38.22 -16.70 11.88
CA PRO A 417 39.62 -16.78 11.50
C PRO A 417 39.81 -16.02 10.18
N PHE A 418 39.89 -14.69 10.25
CA PHE A 418 40.30 -13.87 9.10
C PHE A 418 41.79 -14.10 8.82
N SER A 419 42.14 -14.73 7.70
CA SER A 419 43.52 -14.75 7.20
C SER A 419 43.55 -14.48 5.70
N SER A 420 44.68 -13.95 5.20
CA SER A 420 44.92 -13.65 3.78
C SER A 420 44.74 -14.85 2.86
N ASP A 421 44.80 -16.07 3.40
CA ASP A 421 44.91 -17.31 2.61
C ASP A 421 43.60 -18.13 2.61
N THR A 422 42.61 -17.77 3.42
CA THR A 422 41.30 -18.43 3.52
C THR A 422 40.16 -17.42 3.68
N PHE A 423 39.80 -16.74 2.58
CA PHE A 423 38.53 -16.02 2.53
C PHE A 423 37.39 -17.01 2.25
N GLY A 424 36.38 -17.08 3.14
CA GLY A 424 35.10 -17.76 2.88
C GLY A 424 35.01 -19.28 3.11
N ALA A 425 36.10 -19.99 3.43
CA ALA A 425 36.05 -21.45 3.66
C ALA A 425 35.33 -21.85 4.97
N ASN A 426 35.22 -20.93 5.93
CA ASN A 426 34.57 -21.13 7.23
C ASN A 426 33.38 -20.17 7.35
N GLN A 427 32.20 -20.61 6.89
CA GLN A 427 30.93 -19.88 6.96
C GLN A 427 30.66 -19.36 8.38
N CYS A 428 30.90 -18.07 8.64
CA CYS A 428 30.67 -17.46 9.95
C CYS A 428 29.95 -16.10 9.84
N VAL A 429 29.04 -15.88 10.80
CA VAL A 429 28.42 -14.59 11.10
C VAL A 429 28.47 -14.39 12.61
N ASP A 430 28.85 -13.19 13.03
CA ASP A 430 28.96 -12.77 14.42
C ASP A 430 28.44 -11.33 14.57
N PHE A 431 27.39 -11.18 15.37
CA PHE A 431 26.70 -9.91 15.62
C PHE A 431 26.84 -9.46 17.10
N THR A 432 27.84 -9.99 17.82
CA THR A 432 28.07 -9.68 19.24
C THR A 432 28.55 -8.25 19.48
N SER A 433 29.25 -7.65 18.52
CA SER A 433 29.77 -6.29 18.59
C SER A 433 29.68 -5.62 17.22
N LEU A 434 29.79 -4.29 17.17
CA LEU A 434 29.82 -3.56 15.89
C LEU A 434 31.05 -3.97 15.04
N GLU A 435 32.17 -4.27 15.69
CA GLU A 435 33.41 -4.73 15.04
C GLU A 435 33.22 -6.10 14.38
N THR A 436 32.65 -7.06 15.12
CA THR A 436 32.38 -8.40 14.60
C THR A 436 31.25 -8.40 13.58
N PHE A 437 30.27 -7.50 13.72
CA PHE A 437 29.24 -7.26 12.70
C PHE A 437 29.87 -6.73 11.39
N LYS A 438 30.77 -5.75 11.45
CA LYS A 438 31.49 -5.26 10.27
C LYS A 438 32.32 -6.36 9.61
N ALA A 439 33.01 -7.17 10.40
CA ALA A 439 33.74 -8.33 9.89
C ALA A 439 32.81 -9.36 9.21
N SER A 440 31.60 -9.55 9.76
CA SER A 440 30.56 -10.39 9.16
C SER A 440 30.03 -9.81 7.84
N VAL A 441 29.84 -8.50 7.75
CA VAL A 441 29.48 -7.80 6.50
C VAL A 441 30.59 -7.95 5.46
N LYS A 442 31.86 -7.79 5.87
CA LYS A 442 33.02 -8.02 5.01
C LYS A 442 32.99 -9.44 4.43
N ASN A 443 32.80 -10.45 5.27
CA ASN A 443 32.70 -11.83 4.81
C ASN A 443 31.47 -12.06 3.92
N MET A 444 30.30 -11.57 4.30
CA MET A 444 29.04 -11.74 3.55
C MET A 444 29.14 -11.24 2.11
N TRP A 445 29.78 -10.09 1.88
CA TRP A 445 29.86 -9.44 0.57
C TRP A 445 31.14 -9.76 -0.20
N PHE A 446 32.29 -9.83 0.46
CA PHE A 446 33.60 -10.00 -0.19
C PHE A 446 34.21 -11.40 0.02
N GLY A 447 33.61 -12.24 0.88
CA GLY A 447 34.05 -13.62 1.04
C GLY A 447 33.91 -14.41 -0.27
N LEU A 448 34.99 -15.04 -0.70
CA LEU A 448 34.99 -15.91 -1.88
C LEU A 448 34.31 -17.25 -1.55
N TYR A 449 33.34 -17.65 -2.36
CA TYR A 449 32.63 -18.91 -2.20
C TYR A 449 32.51 -19.68 -3.52
N THR A 450 32.30 -20.99 -3.42
CA THR A 450 31.89 -21.80 -4.58
C THR A 450 30.37 -21.94 -4.60
N ASN A 451 29.72 -21.52 -5.68
CA ASN A 451 28.29 -21.64 -5.87
C ASN A 451 27.92 -22.93 -6.61
N TYR A 452 27.12 -23.79 -5.99
CA TYR A 452 26.69 -25.09 -6.52
C TYR A 452 25.25 -25.09 -7.07
N TYR A 453 24.66 -23.93 -7.37
CA TYR A 453 23.27 -23.84 -7.83
C TYR A 453 23.00 -24.66 -9.11
N SER A 454 23.85 -24.50 -10.12
CA SER A 454 23.85 -25.33 -11.33
C SER A 454 25.15 -26.14 -11.41
N SER A 455 26.14 -25.64 -12.15
CA SER A 455 27.51 -26.15 -12.13
C SER A 455 28.34 -25.37 -11.10
N PRO A 456 29.31 -26.02 -10.41
CA PRO A 456 30.19 -25.33 -9.48
C PRO A 456 30.84 -24.12 -10.17
N THR A 457 30.54 -22.94 -9.65
CA THR A 457 31.20 -21.70 -10.05
C THR A 457 32.08 -21.30 -8.88
N HIS A 458 33.40 -21.33 -9.09
CA HIS A 458 34.40 -21.06 -8.05
C HIS A 458 34.66 -19.56 -7.91
N ASP A 459 35.29 -19.19 -6.81
CA ASP A 459 35.80 -17.86 -6.50
C ASP A 459 34.76 -16.72 -6.68
N CYS A 460 33.49 -16.97 -6.38
CA CYS A 460 32.43 -15.96 -6.49
C CYS A 460 32.40 -15.06 -5.25
N SER A 461 32.05 -13.78 -5.41
CA SER A 461 31.66 -12.90 -4.29
C SER A 461 30.37 -12.13 -4.58
N GLY A 462 29.65 -11.76 -3.53
CA GLY A 462 28.41 -10.98 -3.64
C GLY A 462 28.66 -9.56 -4.16
N PHE A 463 29.75 -8.94 -3.71
CA PHE A 463 30.16 -7.60 -4.16
C PHE A 463 30.38 -7.57 -5.67
N GLU A 464 31.11 -8.53 -6.22
CA GLU A 464 31.34 -8.59 -7.67
C GLU A 464 30.03 -8.75 -8.45
N HIS A 465 29.14 -9.61 -7.97
CA HIS A 465 27.86 -9.86 -8.63
C HIS A 465 26.96 -8.62 -8.64
N VAL A 466 26.85 -7.92 -7.51
CA VAL A 466 25.92 -6.80 -7.34
C VAL A 466 26.53 -5.49 -7.85
N PHE A 467 27.75 -5.15 -7.43
CA PHE A 467 28.38 -3.85 -7.72
C PHE A 467 29.13 -3.79 -9.05
N LEU A 468 29.86 -4.84 -9.43
CA LEU A 468 30.76 -4.81 -10.60
C LEU A 468 30.10 -5.38 -11.86
N GLY A 469 29.31 -6.42 -11.66
CA GLY A 469 28.70 -7.24 -12.68
C GLY A 469 29.61 -8.36 -13.20
N GLU A 470 28.99 -9.45 -13.65
CA GLU A 470 29.71 -10.67 -14.05
C GLU A 470 29.65 -10.90 -15.56
N PHE A 471 30.81 -11.23 -16.15
CA PHE A 471 30.91 -11.56 -17.57
C PHE A 471 30.92 -13.09 -17.77
N LYS A 472 29.78 -13.68 -18.14
CA LYS A 472 29.64 -15.14 -18.26
C LYS A 472 29.74 -15.61 -19.71
N LYS A 473 30.52 -16.66 -19.96
CA LYS A 473 30.52 -17.37 -21.24
C LYS A 473 29.39 -18.42 -21.24
N GLN A 474 28.45 -18.31 -22.17
CA GLN A 474 27.41 -19.32 -22.40
C GLN A 474 27.51 -19.84 -23.85
N GLY A 475 28.08 -21.03 -24.00
CA GLY A 475 28.35 -21.61 -25.31
C GLY A 475 29.33 -20.74 -26.13
N ALA A 476 28.89 -20.29 -27.30
CA ALA A 476 29.66 -19.41 -28.19
C ALA A 476 29.46 -17.91 -27.91
N GLN A 477 28.53 -17.54 -27.01
CA GLN A 477 28.17 -16.15 -26.71
C GLN A 477 28.55 -15.77 -25.28
N TYR A 478 28.65 -14.46 -25.02
CA TYR A 478 28.82 -13.93 -23.67
C TYR A 478 27.52 -13.28 -23.20
N GLN A 479 27.24 -13.39 -21.92
CA GLN A 479 26.09 -12.79 -21.25
C GLN A 479 26.55 -12.07 -19.99
N VAL A 480 25.78 -11.05 -19.61
CA VAL A 480 25.99 -10.38 -18.33
C VAL A 480 25.17 -11.08 -17.26
N GLY A 481 25.85 -11.62 -16.25
CA GLY A 481 25.26 -12.28 -15.09
C GLY A 481 24.64 -11.25 -14.16
N GLY A 482 25.35 -10.87 -13.10
CA GLY A 482 25.01 -9.72 -12.25
C GLY A 482 25.37 -8.40 -12.94
N TYR A 483 24.64 -7.32 -12.61
CA TYR A 483 24.97 -5.91 -12.90
C TYR A 483 23.88 -5.03 -12.26
N HIS A 484 24.05 -4.62 -11.00
CA HIS A 484 22.96 -4.06 -10.19
C HIS A 484 23.31 -2.76 -9.43
N CYS A 485 24.36 -2.05 -9.87
CA CYS A 485 24.79 -0.77 -9.29
C CYS A 485 24.71 0.37 -10.32
N TRP A 486 23.92 1.41 -10.02
CA TRP A 486 23.72 2.54 -10.93
C TRP A 486 25.00 3.34 -11.15
N VAL A 487 25.83 3.51 -10.12
CA VAL A 487 27.08 4.28 -10.20
C VAL A 487 28.03 3.62 -11.19
N LYS A 488 28.14 2.29 -11.11
CA LYS A 488 28.94 1.50 -12.04
C LYS A 488 28.40 1.58 -13.46
N PHE A 489 27.07 1.51 -13.61
CA PHE A 489 26.41 1.67 -14.91
C PHE A 489 26.76 3.02 -15.53
N TYR A 490 26.64 4.10 -14.76
CA TYR A 490 26.96 5.46 -15.19
C TYR A 490 28.42 5.58 -15.64
N TRP A 491 29.39 5.12 -14.84
CA TRP A 491 30.81 5.16 -15.23
C TRP A 491 31.10 4.37 -16.51
N ASP A 492 30.48 3.19 -16.67
CA ASP A 492 30.63 2.40 -17.87
C ASP A 492 30.00 3.05 -19.11
N GLU A 493 28.88 3.75 -18.94
CA GLU A 493 28.17 4.45 -20.03
C GLU A 493 28.89 5.70 -20.51
N GLN A 494 29.56 6.44 -19.61
CA GLN A 494 30.26 7.68 -19.99
C GLN A 494 31.54 7.41 -20.76
N ASN A 495 32.41 6.53 -20.25
CA ASN A 495 33.75 6.30 -20.82
C ASN A 495 34.30 4.89 -20.57
N GLY A 496 33.54 4.00 -19.93
CA GLY A 496 34.10 2.76 -19.38
C GLY A 496 34.96 3.00 -18.13
N ILE A 497 35.31 1.92 -17.41
CA ILE A 497 36.35 1.99 -16.37
C ILE A 497 37.70 2.18 -17.08
N ASP A 498 38.31 3.37 -16.97
CA ASP A 498 39.58 3.74 -17.65
C ASP A 498 39.60 3.51 -19.17
N GLY A 499 38.46 3.55 -19.86
CA GLY A 499 38.39 3.24 -21.30
C GLY A 499 38.52 1.76 -21.65
N LYS A 500 38.47 0.85 -20.66
CA LYS A 500 38.59 -0.61 -20.85
C LYS A 500 37.28 -1.27 -21.27
N THR A 501 36.15 -0.62 -21.00
CA THR A 501 34.79 -1.12 -21.23
C THR A 501 33.97 -0.14 -22.06
N ASP A 502 32.92 -0.66 -22.69
CA ASP A 502 31.99 0.10 -23.50
C ASP A 502 30.59 -0.47 -23.29
N LEU A 503 29.72 0.32 -22.66
CA LEU A 503 28.35 -0.06 -22.33
C LEU A 503 27.37 0.72 -23.20
N ASN A 504 26.46 -0.01 -23.83
CA ASN A 504 25.35 0.56 -24.60
C ASN A 504 24.01 0.17 -23.96
N TYR A 505 23.28 1.18 -23.49
CA TYR A 505 21.89 1.06 -23.06
C TYR A 505 20.98 0.84 -24.27
N LEU A 506 20.11 -0.18 -24.24
CA LEU A 506 19.30 -0.57 -25.40
C LEU A 506 17.81 -0.22 -25.27
N GLY A 507 17.40 0.32 -24.12
CA GLY A 507 16.02 0.69 -23.85
C GLY A 507 15.45 0.11 -22.55
N SER A 508 14.29 0.65 -22.14
CA SER A 508 13.68 0.40 -20.84
C SER A 508 12.54 -0.63 -20.89
N PHE A 509 12.34 -1.28 -19.74
CA PHE A 509 11.19 -2.10 -19.41
C PHE A 509 10.26 -1.41 -18.41
N TYR A 510 10.38 -0.09 -18.22
CA TYR A 510 9.48 0.64 -17.33
C TYR A 510 8.02 0.39 -17.72
N ASP A 511 7.26 -0.17 -16.78
CA ASP A 511 5.86 -0.58 -16.91
C ASP A 511 5.01 0.03 -15.78
N GLY A 512 5.45 1.19 -15.26
CA GLY A 512 4.70 1.90 -14.22
C GLY A 512 3.35 2.41 -14.74
N PRO A 513 2.38 2.68 -13.85
CA PRO A 513 1.04 3.14 -14.23
C PRO A 513 1.11 4.36 -15.14
N GLU A 514 0.22 4.43 -16.14
CA GLU A 514 0.16 5.54 -17.08
C GLU A 514 0.02 6.87 -16.32
N GLY A 515 1.00 7.77 -16.46
CA GLY A 515 1.02 9.08 -15.80
C GLY A 515 1.82 9.18 -14.49
N GLN A 516 2.30 8.06 -13.92
CA GLN A 516 3.14 8.03 -12.71
C GLN A 516 4.57 7.55 -13.03
N LEU A 517 5.57 8.26 -12.50
CA LEU A 517 7.00 7.99 -12.76
C LEU A 517 7.70 7.59 -11.46
N ASN A 518 8.07 6.31 -11.33
CA ASN A 518 8.99 5.89 -10.28
C ASN A 518 10.40 6.37 -10.61
N THR A 519 11.06 7.04 -9.67
CA THR A 519 12.42 7.57 -9.83
C THR A 519 13.49 6.63 -9.31
N ASP A 520 13.11 5.70 -8.43
CA ASP A 520 14.04 4.95 -7.59
C ASP A 520 14.64 3.73 -8.28
N VAL A 521 14.08 3.23 -9.39
CA VAL A 521 14.64 2.08 -10.12
C VAL A 521 14.69 2.25 -11.62
N ALA A 522 15.72 1.68 -12.24
CA ALA A 522 15.79 1.48 -13.68
C ALA A 522 15.64 -0.02 -14.00
N THR A 523 14.81 -0.36 -14.97
CA THR A 523 14.73 -1.73 -15.53
C THR A 523 15.01 -1.67 -17.01
N LEU A 524 16.06 -2.33 -17.49
CA LEU A 524 16.63 -2.06 -18.81
C LEU A 524 17.20 -3.29 -19.50
N SER A 525 17.51 -3.14 -20.79
CA SER A 525 18.43 -4.02 -21.53
C SER A 525 19.72 -3.27 -21.85
N MET A 526 20.83 -4.01 -21.88
CA MET A 526 22.13 -3.43 -22.21
C MET A 526 23.01 -4.40 -22.99
N ARG A 527 24.00 -3.83 -23.67
CA ARG A 527 25.14 -4.52 -24.28
C ARG A 527 26.41 -3.99 -23.62
N TRP A 528 27.31 -4.90 -23.27
CA TRP A 528 28.55 -4.54 -22.57
C TRP A 528 29.73 -5.21 -23.25
N ARG A 529 30.69 -4.39 -23.68
CA ARG A 529 31.92 -4.82 -24.35
C ARG A 529 33.09 -4.65 -23.40
N VAL A 530 33.86 -5.73 -23.24
CA VAL A 530 35.08 -5.78 -22.42
C VAL A 530 36.19 -6.30 -23.33
N GLY A 531 37.15 -5.43 -23.67
CA GLY A 531 38.16 -5.73 -24.69
C GLY A 531 37.52 -6.10 -26.05
N ASN A 532 37.78 -7.33 -26.52
CA ASN A 532 37.23 -7.87 -27.77
C ASN A 532 35.96 -8.72 -27.58
N LYS A 533 35.44 -8.86 -26.36
CA LYS A 533 34.27 -9.68 -26.05
C LYS A 533 33.05 -8.79 -25.84
N THR A 534 31.90 -9.20 -26.35
CA THR A 534 30.62 -8.49 -26.19
C THR A 534 29.62 -9.41 -25.52
N ALA A 535 29.05 -8.94 -24.41
CA ALA A 535 27.98 -9.59 -23.67
C ALA A 535 26.67 -8.81 -23.75
N HIS A 536 25.56 -9.50 -23.59
CA HIS A 536 24.23 -8.89 -23.56
C HIS A 536 23.51 -9.22 -22.25
N LYS A 537 22.72 -8.26 -21.76
CA LYS A 537 21.72 -8.45 -20.70
C LYS A 537 20.35 -8.12 -21.27
N SER A 538 19.51 -9.14 -21.45
CA SER A 538 18.18 -8.99 -22.06
C SER A 538 17.20 -8.27 -21.14
N LYS A 539 17.35 -8.42 -19.82
CA LYS A 539 16.63 -7.67 -18.79
C LYS A 539 17.50 -7.60 -17.52
N GLY A 540 17.66 -6.40 -16.98
CA GLY A 540 18.31 -6.13 -15.69
C GLY A 540 17.62 -4.98 -15.00
N GLY A 541 17.97 -4.73 -13.73
CA GLY A 541 17.49 -3.57 -13.02
C GLY A 541 18.25 -3.31 -11.74
N PHE A 542 18.19 -2.07 -11.27
CA PHE A 542 18.88 -1.60 -10.08
C PHE A 542 18.16 -0.39 -9.50
N PHE A 543 18.42 -0.12 -8.22
CA PHE A 543 18.07 1.16 -7.62
C PHE A 543 18.91 2.28 -8.24
N VAL A 544 18.31 3.44 -8.47
CA VAL A 544 18.97 4.65 -8.95
C VAL A 544 18.94 5.69 -7.84
N GLY A 545 20.05 6.39 -7.66
CA GLY A 545 20.18 7.45 -6.68
C GLY A 545 20.64 6.98 -5.31
N ILE A 546 20.31 5.75 -4.91
CA ILE A 546 20.77 5.14 -3.65
C ILE A 546 22.31 5.21 -3.51
N SER A 547 22.82 5.50 -2.31
CA SER A 547 24.25 5.47 -2.03
C SER A 547 24.83 4.04 -1.96
N PRO A 548 26.15 3.87 -2.16
CA PRO A 548 26.82 2.58 -1.96
C PRO A 548 26.56 1.96 -0.58
N GLU A 549 26.57 2.78 0.47
CA GLU A 549 26.36 2.40 1.86
C GLU A 549 24.90 2.02 2.13
N CYS A 550 23.91 2.72 1.56
CA CYS A 550 22.51 2.34 1.68
C CYS A 550 22.20 1.04 0.91
N LEU A 551 22.77 0.87 -0.29
CA LEU A 551 22.68 -0.39 -1.04
C LEU A 551 23.28 -1.57 -0.26
N LEU A 552 24.44 -1.35 0.36
CA LEU A 552 25.09 -2.34 1.22
C LEU A 552 24.25 -2.66 2.46
N ALA A 553 23.66 -1.63 3.10
CA ALA A 553 22.83 -1.76 4.29
C ALA A 553 21.55 -2.57 4.02
N ILE A 554 20.76 -2.19 3.01
CA ILE A 554 19.51 -2.87 2.66
C ILE A 554 19.80 -4.32 2.20
N GLY A 555 20.86 -4.53 1.41
CA GLY A 555 21.22 -5.88 0.98
C GLY A 555 21.70 -6.77 2.14
N THR A 556 22.42 -6.20 3.11
CA THR A 556 22.83 -6.89 4.35
C THR A 556 21.62 -7.26 5.20
N LEU A 557 20.72 -6.30 5.43
CA LEU A 557 19.47 -6.50 6.16
C LEU A 557 18.64 -7.63 5.53
N ALA A 558 18.37 -7.57 4.23
CA ALA A 558 17.60 -8.59 3.52
C ALA A 558 18.26 -9.97 3.60
N THR A 559 19.60 -10.03 3.61
CA THR A 559 20.33 -11.29 3.79
C THR A 559 20.17 -11.83 5.21
N ILE A 560 20.28 -10.98 6.24
CA ILE A 560 20.08 -11.33 7.65
C ILE A 560 18.67 -11.87 7.88
N GLU A 561 17.66 -11.19 7.38
CA GLU A 561 16.27 -11.64 7.48
C GLU A 561 16.02 -12.93 6.72
N SER A 562 16.71 -13.16 5.60
CA SER A 562 16.62 -14.44 4.88
C SER A 562 17.14 -15.62 5.71
N TYR A 563 18.07 -15.40 6.64
CA TYR A 563 18.50 -16.46 7.58
C TYR A 563 17.38 -16.78 8.57
N LYS A 564 16.72 -15.75 9.11
CA LYS A 564 15.58 -15.93 10.01
C LYS A 564 14.45 -16.67 9.30
N ASN A 565 14.15 -16.29 8.06
CA ASN A 565 13.11 -16.89 7.23
C ASN A 565 13.29 -18.41 6.99
N ASP A 566 14.52 -18.93 7.04
CA ASP A 566 14.77 -20.38 6.92
C ASP A 566 14.21 -21.17 8.11
N VAL A 567 14.09 -20.52 9.28
CA VAL A 567 13.71 -21.17 10.54
C VAL A 567 12.34 -20.74 11.02
N ASP A 568 12.03 -19.46 10.83
CA ASP A 568 10.76 -18.81 11.14
C ASP A 568 10.32 -18.00 9.91
N PRO A 569 9.48 -18.58 9.03
CA PRO A 569 9.04 -17.93 7.81
C PRO A 569 8.39 -16.57 8.08
N LEU A 570 8.97 -15.53 7.50
CA LEU A 570 8.48 -14.16 7.59
C LEU A 570 7.39 -13.96 6.55
N SER A 571 6.23 -13.43 6.95
CA SER A 571 5.07 -13.25 6.06
C SER A 571 5.34 -12.35 4.84
N PHE A 572 6.30 -11.43 4.95
CA PHE A 572 6.71 -10.53 3.86
C PHE A 572 7.76 -11.14 2.92
N PHE A 573 8.19 -12.38 3.15
CA PHE A 573 9.03 -13.16 2.25
C PHE A 573 8.16 -14.17 1.47
N ASN A 574 7.98 -13.97 0.16
CA ASN A 574 7.18 -14.89 -0.69
C ASN A 574 7.95 -16.15 -1.15
N GLY A 575 8.82 -16.65 -0.27
CA GLY A 575 9.84 -17.68 -0.52
C GLY A 575 11.22 -17.21 -0.05
N GLU A 576 12.25 -18.06 -0.15
CA GLU A 576 13.61 -17.78 0.37
C GLU A 576 14.31 -16.54 -0.25
N ALA A 577 13.75 -15.94 -1.31
CA ALA A 577 14.51 -15.05 -2.20
C ALA A 577 13.90 -13.68 -2.48
N LYS A 578 12.73 -13.33 -1.94
CA LYS A 578 12.16 -11.99 -2.16
C LYS A 578 11.57 -11.42 -0.89
N ARG A 579 12.07 -10.26 -0.47
CA ARG A 579 11.53 -9.44 0.62
C ARG A 579 10.62 -8.38 0.01
N ARG A 580 9.33 -8.36 0.37
CA ARG A 580 8.39 -7.32 -0.07
C ARG A 580 8.54 -6.07 0.78
N VAL A 581 8.68 -4.90 0.13
CA VAL A 581 8.98 -3.61 0.79
C VAL A 581 8.21 -2.47 0.14
N ALA A 582 8.07 -1.37 0.88
CA ALA A 582 7.62 -0.09 0.34
C ALA A 582 8.72 0.96 0.49
N ILE A 583 9.04 1.66 -0.60
CA ILE A 583 10.03 2.76 -0.63
C ILE A 583 9.41 3.94 -1.37
N ASN A 584 9.36 5.13 -0.77
CA ASN A 584 8.78 6.36 -1.35
C ASN A 584 7.36 6.15 -1.89
N GLY A 585 6.60 5.31 -1.21
CA GLY A 585 5.28 4.92 -1.65
C GLY A 585 5.28 4.09 -2.94
N TRP A 586 6.31 3.29 -3.20
CA TRP A 586 6.34 2.28 -4.27
C TRP A 586 6.63 0.91 -3.68
N ARG A 587 5.95 -0.13 -4.17
CA ARG A 587 6.20 -1.52 -3.77
C ARG A 587 7.30 -2.14 -4.60
N TYR A 588 8.18 -2.84 -3.91
CA TYR A 588 9.23 -3.64 -4.51
C TYR A 588 9.22 -5.05 -3.93
N ASP A 589 9.53 -6.02 -4.77
CA ASP A 589 10.13 -7.27 -4.30
C ASP A 589 11.66 -7.07 -4.36
N LEU A 590 12.33 -6.99 -3.20
CA LEU A 590 13.79 -7.04 -3.13
C LEU A 590 14.22 -8.49 -3.28
N VAL A 591 14.79 -8.81 -4.43
CA VAL A 591 15.30 -10.17 -4.69
C VAL A 591 16.64 -10.31 -4.02
N VAL A 592 16.75 -11.26 -3.08
CA VAL A 592 18.00 -11.67 -2.43
C VAL A 592 18.24 -13.14 -2.72
N TYR A 593 19.40 -13.47 -3.29
CA TYR A 593 19.85 -14.85 -3.42
C TYR A 593 21.11 -15.02 -2.59
N ARG A 594 21.18 -16.11 -1.82
CA ARG A 594 22.41 -16.57 -1.17
C ARG A 594 23.14 -17.60 -2.02
N GLU A 595 24.39 -17.89 -1.68
CA GLU A 595 25.12 -18.98 -2.31
C GLU A 595 24.47 -20.33 -2.02
N THR A 596 24.61 -21.25 -2.98
CA THR A 596 24.19 -22.64 -2.80
C THR A 596 25.42 -23.46 -2.45
N ALA A 597 25.42 -24.09 -1.27
CA ALA A 597 26.48 -24.98 -0.82
C ALA A 597 26.47 -26.32 -1.57
N GLN A 598 27.52 -27.13 -1.39
CA GLN A 598 27.69 -28.41 -2.10
C GLN A 598 26.55 -29.39 -1.84
N ASP A 599 26.00 -29.39 -0.62
CA ASP A 599 24.84 -30.18 -0.19
C ASP A 599 23.49 -29.59 -0.64
N LYS A 600 23.52 -28.53 -1.47
CA LYS A 600 22.37 -27.76 -1.96
C LYS A 600 21.67 -26.91 -0.91
N SER A 601 22.19 -26.83 0.32
CA SER A 601 21.70 -25.87 1.31
C SER A 601 22.07 -24.44 0.94
N ARG A 602 21.39 -23.47 1.55
CA ARG A 602 21.75 -22.05 1.46
C ARG A 602 22.90 -21.74 2.41
N GLY A 603 23.90 -21.03 1.91
CA GLY A 603 24.99 -20.56 2.75
C GLY A 603 24.72 -19.17 3.33
N LEU A 604 25.79 -18.46 3.67
CA LEU A 604 25.76 -17.15 4.35
C LEU A 604 26.12 -15.98 3.44
N HIS A 605 26.77 -16.23 2.32
CA HIS A 605 27.21 -15.18 1.42
C HIS A 605 26.04 -14.69 0.56
N ILE A 606 25.95 -13.37 0.39
CA ILE A 606 25.02 -12.83 -0.58
C ILE A 606 25.54 -13.17 -1.98
N ARG A 607 24.66 -13.68 -2.85
CA ARG A 607 24.97 -14.01 -4.25
C ARG A 607 24.44 -12.97 -5.21
N SER A 608 23.26 -12.43 -4.96
CA SER A 608 22.63 -11.46 -5.84
C SER A 608 21.60 -10.67 -5.06
N PHE A 609 21.54 -9.36 -5.31
CA PHE A 609 20.57 -8.46 -4.70
C PHE A 609 20.11 -7.43 -5.73
N PHE A 610 18.80 -7.31 -5.94
CA PHE A 610 18.23 -6.31 -6.85
C PHE A 610 16.73 -6.08 -6.64
N PRO A 611 16.22 -4.88 -6.94
CA PRO A 611 14.79 -4.60 -6.84
C PRO A 611 14.00 -5.08 -8.05
N ILE A 612 12.75 -5.48 -7.81
CA ILE A 612 11.70 -5.61 -8.83
C ILE A 612 10.57 -4.67 -8.44
N LEU A 613 10.34 -3.63 -9.24
CA LEU A 613 9.17 -2.75 -9.10
C LEU A 613 7.88 -3.53 -9.34
N LYS A 614 6.89 -3.33 -8.49
CA LYS A 614 5.57 -3.97 -8.57
C LYS A 614 4.49 -2.98 -8.97
N ASN A 615 4.11 -2.11 -8.04
CA ASN A 615 3.09 -1.09 -8.19
C ASN A 615 3.40 0.05 -7.22
N ARG A 616 2.70 1.17 -7.33
CA ARG A 616 2.83 2.26 -6.36
C ARG A 616 2.06 1.88 -5.09
N ASP A 617 2.72 2.01 -3.95
CA ASP A 617 2.11 1.95 -2.62
C ASP A 617 1.81 3.38 -2.18
N ASP A 618 0.67 3.97 -2.51
CA ASP A 618 0.48 5.40 -2.21
C ASP A 618 0.47 5.73 -0.66
N SER A 619 0.75 4.75 0.22
CA SER A 619 0.61 4.81 1.68
C SER A 619 1.83 5.38 2.47
N LYS A 620 2.11 6.70 2.36
CA LYS A 620 2.52 7.63 3.47
C LYS A 620 2.91 9.04 2.96
N PRO A 621 2.86 10.06 3.83
CA PRO A 621 1.97 11.22 3.70
C PRO A 621 2.35 12.15 2.55
N LEU A 622 1.35 12.72 1.88
CA LEU A 622 1.55 13.95 1.12
C LEU A 622 2.25 14.97 2.04
N LEU A 623 3.44 15.39 1.63
CA LEU A 623 4.08 16.60 2.08
C LEU A 623 3.06 17.75 2.05
N ASP A 624 2.84 18.34 3.22
CA ASP A 624 2.17 19.61 3.57
C ASP A 624 0.93 20.03 2.75
N PRO A 625 -0.22 20.34 3.39
CA PRO A 625 -1.29 21.06 2.72
C PRO A 625 -0.68 22.38 2.20
N HIS A 626 -0.65 22.53 0.88
CA HIS A 626 -0.35 23.81 0.25
C HIS A 626 -1.39 24.84 0.71
N SER A 627 -1.14 25.47 1.86
CA SER A 627 -1.70 26.77 2.17
C SER A 627 -1.26 27.68 1.04
N ASN A 628 -2.23 28.21 0.30
CA ASN A 628 -1.94 29.28 -0.63
C ASN A 628 -1.52 30.49 0.23
N PRO A 629 -0.25 30.95 0.18
CA PRO A 629 0.27 31.97 1.11
C PRO A 629 -0.34 33.37 0.88
N ASP A 630 -1.29 33.49 -0.04
CA ASP A 630 -1.89 34.74 -0.52
C ASP A 630 -3.37 34.91 -0.14
N VAL A 631 -3.89 34.12 0.81
CA VAL A 631 -5.26 34.26 1.32
C VAL A 631 -5.35 35.48 2.24
N VAL A 632 -6.25 36.42 1.90
CA VAL A 632 -6.57 37.56 2.76
C VAL A 632 -7.91 37.31 3.42
N LEU A 633 -7.88 37.18 4.74
CA LEU A 633 -9.06 37.01 5.61
C LEU A 633 -9.54 38.37 6.10
N PHE A 634 -10.86 38.53 6.23
CA PHE A 634 -11.48 39.68 6.87
C PHE A 634 -12.32 39.17 8.06
N GLU A 635 -12.03 39.61 9.29
CA GLU A 635 -12.80 39.30 10.53
C GLU A 635 -14.26 39.79 10.46
N GLU A 636 -15.26 39.25 11.16
CA GLU A 636 -15.57 37.92 11.74
C GLU A 636 -17.08 38.01 12.09
N GLY A 637 -17.94 37.25 11.41
CA GLY A 637 -19.35 37.13 11.76
C GLY A 637 -19.66 35.74 12.32
N ASP A 638 -20.88 35.50 12.78
CA ASP A 638 -21.32 34.21 13.36
C ASP A 638 -21.19 33.00 12.39
N VAL A 639 -20.88 33.25 11.12
CA VAL A 639 -20.67 32.25 10.07
C VAL A 639 -19.44 32.60 9.24
N ALA A 640 -18.48 31.68 9.16
CA ALA A 640 -17.27 31.83 8.38
C ALA A 640 -17.39 31.18 6.99
N ILE A 641 -16.70 31.74 5.99
CA ILE A 641 -16.42 31.04 4.73
C ILE A 641 -15.11 30.26 4.96
N SER A 642 -15.21 28.93 5.09
CA SER A 642 -14.06 28.11 5.51
C SER A 642 -13.27 27.51 4.37
N SER A 643 -13.92 27.23 3.23
CA SER A 643 -13.22 26.73 2.04
C SER A 643 -14.00 26.97 0.75
N ALA A 644 -13.34 26.84 -0.40
CA ALA A 644 -13.97 26.89 -1.72
C ALA A 644 -13.24 26.04 -2.76
N LEU A 645 -13.96 25.58 -3.79
CA LEU A 645 -13.41 24.89 -4.97
C LEU A 645 -13.68 25.71 -6.24
N PRO A 646 -12.73 26.56 -6.68
CA PRO A 646 -12.90 27.37 -7.89
C PRO A 646 -12.77 26.61 -9.21
N ASN A 647 -12.01 25.51 -9.23
CA ASN A 647 -11.69 24.78 -10.45
C ASN A 647 -11.98 23.28 -10.27
N PRO A 648 -13.24 22.83 -10.30
CA PRO A 648 -13.58 21.41 -10.11
C PRO A 648 -13.02 20.49 -11.21
N VAL A 649 -12.82 19.21 -10.90
CA VAL A 649 -12.33 18.20 -11.88
C VAL A 649 -13.42 17.82 -12.89
N GLY A 650 -13.08 17.76 -14.17
CA GLY A 650 -13.96 17.30 -15.25
C GLY A 650 -14.77 18.40 -15.93
N ALA A 651 -15.91 18.04 -16.53
CA ALA A 651 -16.63 18.83 -17.54
C ALA A 651 -17.22 20.18 -17.03
N GLY A 652 -16.35 21.19 -16.93
CA GLY A 652 -16.69 22.61 -16.80
C GLY A 652 -17.10 23.08 -15.40
N ASP A 653 -17.37 24.38 -15.32
CA ASP A 653 -17.69 25.19 -14.13
C ASP A 653 -18.95 24.81 -13.31
N ARG A 654 -19.51 23.60 -13.51
CA ARG A 654 -20.80 23.17 -12.96
C ARG A 654 -20.78 22.72 -11.50
N ASN A 655 -19.58 22.53 -10.93
CA ASN A 655 -19.36 22.00 -9.59
C ASN A 655 -18.51 22.93 -8.70
N GLU A 656 -18.46 24.23 -9.04
CA GLU A 656 -17.86 25.23 -8.16
C GLU A 656 -18.66 25.31 -6.85
N TRP A 657 -17.98 25.28 -5.70
CA TRP A 657 -18.63 25.35 -4.40
C TRP A 657 -17.88 26.20 -3.38
N VAL A 658 -18.63 26.68 -2.39
CA VAL A 658 -18.12 27.42 -1.22
C VAL A 658 -18.68 26.75 0.04
N ALA A 659 -17.81 26.45 1.01
CA ALA A 659 -18.19 25.95 2.31
C ALA A 659 -18.39 27.11 3.30
N ILE A 660 -19.50 27.05 4.03
CA ILE A 660 -19.81 27.97 5.14
C ILE A 660 -19.89 27.18 6.44
N ARG A 661 -19.37 27.72 7.53
CA ARG A 661 -19.34 27.09 8.86
C ARG A 661 -19.98 28.00 9.89
N ASN A 662 -20.91 27.45 10.67
CA ASN A 662 -21.53 28.20 11.78
C ASN A 662 -20.60 28.16 12.99
N ASP A 663 -20.03 29.30 13.36
CA ASP A 663 -19.10 29.42 14.49
C ASP A 663 -19.81 29.90 15.77
N SER A 664 -21.13 30.08 15.71
CA SER A 664 -21.97 30.34 16.89
C SER A 664 -22.33 29.05 17.65
N PRO A 665 -22.66 29.13 18.96
CA PRO A 665 -22.95 27.97 19.78
C PRO A 665 -24.35 27.34 19.56
N GLY A 666 -25.18 27.89 18.68
CA GLY A 666 -26.56 27.44 18.45
C GLY A 666 -26.84 27.12 16.98
N LEU A 667 -27.98 26.45 16.71
CA LEU A 667 -28.46 26.24 15.35
C LEU A 667 -28.75 27.59 14.67
N LEU A 668 -28.30 27.76 13.43
CA LEU A 668 -28.49 29.00 12.67
C LEU A 668 -29.17 28.73 11.33
N ASP A 669 -30.35 29.31 11.13
CA ASP A 669 -31.05 29.25 9.84
C ASP A 669 -30.48 30.30 8.87
N VAL A 670 -29.83 29.83 7.81
CA VAL A 670 -29.20 30.65 6.77
C VAL A 670 -30.03 30.68 5.48
N THR A 671 -31.30 30.28 5.53
CA THR A 671 -32.19 30.36 4.38
C THR A 671 -32.39 31.80 3.91
N GLY A 672 -32.23 32.00 2.61
CA GLY A 672 -32.28 33.31 1.97
C GLY A 672 -30.97 34.10 2.01
N TRP A 673 -29.92 33.59 2.66
CA TRP A 673 -28.59 34.20 2.62
C TRP A 673 -27.98 34.11 1.22
N GLN A 674 -26.98 34.94 0.95
CA GLN A 674 -26.40 35.08 -0.39
C GLN A 674 -24.89 34.97 -0.39
N ILE A 675 -24.34 34.16 -1.31
CA ILE A 675 -22.92 34.14 -1.63
C ILE A 675 -22.71 35.00 -2.87
N LYS A 676 -21.81 35.98 -2.79
CA LYS A 676 -21.49 36.92 -3.87
C LYS A 676 -20.03 36.83 -4.27
N THR A 677 -19.80 36.94 -5.57
CA THR A 677 -18.47 37.12 -6.17
C THR A 677 -18.53 38.26 -7.19
N LYS A 678 -17.39 38.60 -7.80
CA LYS A 678 -17.35 39.55 -8.94
C LYS A 678 -18.25 39.14 -10.11
N SER A 679 -18.54 37.85 -10.23
CA SER A 679 -19.19 37.26 -11.40
C SER A 679 -20.70 37.07 -11.23
N GLY A 680 -21.22 37.13 -10.01
CA GLY A 680 -22.65 36.94 -9.75
C GLY A 680 -23.00 36.67 -8.28
N THR A 681 -24.23 36.21 -8.05
CA THR A 681 -24.78 35.94 -6.72
C THR A 681 -25.53 34.60 -6.72
N THR A 682 -25.35 33.82 -5.65
CA THR A 682 -26.07 32.59 -5.38
C THR A 682 -26.84 32.75 -4.08
N THR A 683 -28.15 32.50 -4.10
CA THR A 683 -29.03 32.62 -2.93
C THR A 683 -29.41 31.23 -2.41
N LEU A 684 -29.38 31.05 -1.09
CA LEU A 684 -29.70 29.79 -0.40
C LEU A 684 -31.22 29.61 -0.29
N HIS A 685 -31.86 29.13 -1.35
CA HIS A 685 -33.34 29.03 -1.42
C HIS A 685 -33.95 27.84 -0.68
N GLN A 686 -33.19 26.76 -0.46
CA GLN A 686 -33.65 25.62 0.32
C GLN A 686 -33.51 25.90 1.81
N ARG A 687 -34.39 25.30 2.62
CA ARG A 687 -34.29 25.44 4.07
C ARG A 687 -32.95 24.87 4.53
N LEU A 688 -32.10 25.70 5.13
CA LEU A 688 -30.74 25.32 5.51
C LEU A 688 -30.44 25.84 6.91
N VAL A 689 -30.34 24.91 7.86
CA VAL A 689 -30.02 25.19 9.25
C VAL A 689 -28.64 24.61 9.54
N LEU A 690 -27.70 25.45 9.95
CA LEU A 690 -26.32 25.08 10.25
C LEU A 690 -26.17 24.74 11.72
N SER A 691 -25.62 23.56 12.02
CA SER A 691 -25.19 23.19 13.37
C SER A 691 -23.85 23.84 13.74
N PRO A 692 -23.61 24.16 15.03
CA PRO A 692 -22.34 24.68 15.50
C PRO A 692 -21.14 23.85 15.03
N GLY A 693 -20.12 24.51 14.48
CA GLY A 693 -18.86 23.93 14.03
C GLY A 693 -18.93 23.08 12.75
N ARG A 694 -20.12 22.83 12.17
CA ARG A 694 -20.27 22.01 10.95
C ARG A 694 -20.14 22.87 9.70
N GLU A 695 -19.34 22.40 8.75
CA GLU A 695 -19.26 23.00 7.42
C GLU A 695 -20.41 22.52 6.52
N HIS A 696 -20.93 23.43 5.71
CA HIS A 696 -21.92 23.14 4.69
C HIS A 696 -21.48 23.66 3.33
N LYS A 697 -21.39 22.78 2.33
CA LYS A 697 -20.95 23.10 0.97
C LYS A 697 -22.12 23.55 0.12
N VAL A 698 -22.01 24.76 -0.43
CA VAL A 698 -22.98 25.34 -1.34
C VAL A 698 -22.40 25.33 -2.75
N ILE A 699 -23.07 24.64 -3.68
CA ILE A 699 -22.74 24.74 -5.11
C ILE A 699 -23.11 26.15 -5.58
N VAL A 700 -22.12 26.93 -5.98
CA VAL A 700 -22.33 28.34 -6.35
C VAL A 700 -22.65 28.54 -7.83
N ARG A 701 -22.56 27.48 -8.65
CA ARG A 701 -22.80 27.57 -10.10
C ARG A 701 -23.50 26.35 -10.69
N ALA A 702 -24.73 26.11 -10.26
CA ALA A 702 -25.58 25.06 -10.83
C ALA A 702 -26.19 25.52 -12.19
N GLY A 703 -25.55 25.16 -13.31
CA GLY A 703 -26.16 25.30 -14.64
C GLY A 703 -25.92 26.63 -15.38
N GLY A 704 -24.82 27.34 -15.09
CA GLY A 704 -24.33 28.46 -15.90
C GLY A 704 -24.70 29.88 -15.40
N GLY A 705 -25.51 30.00 -14.34
CA GLY A 705 -25.73 31.25 -13.59
C GLY A 705 -25.38 31.08 -12.10
N GLY A 706 -24.94 32.15 -11.43
CA GLY A 706 -24.57 32.14 -10.00
C GLY A 706 -23.27 32.88 -9.69
N ALA A 707 -22.80 32.76 -8.44
CA ALA A 707 -21.57 33.37 -7.94
C ALA A 707 -20.32 32.60 -8.41
N ALA A 708 -20.00 32.72 -9.71
CA ALA A 708 -18.88 31.99 -10.29
C ALA A 708 -17.53 32.37 -9.66
N LEU A 709 -16.70 31.35 -9.42
CA LEU A 709 -15.37 31.45 -8.83
C LEU A 709 -14.32 31.56 -9.94
N SER A 710 -13.45 32.57 -9.87
CA SER A 710 -12.46 32.80 -10.93
C SER A 710 -11.16 32.07 -10.65
N ASN A 711 -10.65 31.33 -11.63
CA ASN A 711 -9.28 30.77 -11.59
C ASN A 711 -8.19 31.85 -11.64
N LYS A 712 -8.53 33.12 -11.95
CA LYS A 712 -7.60 34.26 -11.88
C LYS A 712 -7.62 34.97 -10.52
N GLY A 713 -8.34 34.42 -9.53
CA GLY A 713 -8.55 35.02 -8.22
C GLY A 713 -9.79 35.91 -8.16
N THR A 714 -10.48 35.90 -7.03
CA THR A 714 -11.64 36.77 -6.73
C THR A 714 -11.82 36.90 -5.22
N TRP A 715 -12.71 37.81 -4.82
CA TRP A 715 -13.30 37.80 -3.49
C TRP A 715 -14.60 36.97 -3.49
N ILE A 716 -14.94 36.46 -2.31
CA ILE A 716 -16.19 35.78 -1.98
C ILE A 716 -16.76 36.47 -0.73
N GLU A 717 -18.01 36.92 -0.80
CA GLU A 717 -18.74 37.53 0.31
C GLU A 717 -19.99 36.71 0.64
N LEU A 718 -20.20 36.41 1.91
CA LEU A 718 -21.42 35.83 2.44
C LEU A 718 -22.27 36.96 3.04
N HIS A 719 -23.53 37.06 2.62
CA HIS A 719 -24.48 38.03 3.12
C HIS A 719 -25.66 37.36 3.82
N ASP A 720 -26.13 37.97 4.90
CA ASP A 720 -27.38 37.58 5.53
C ASP A 720 -28.62 37.92 4.66
N ALA A 721 -29.81 37.54 5.12
CA ALA A 721 -31.06 37.81 4.43
C ALA A 721 -31.41 39.31 4.32
N GLN A 722 -30.76 40.18 5.10
CA GLN A 722 -30.91 41.64 5.08
C GLN A 722 -29.88 42.33 4.18
N GLY A 723 -28.90 41.57 3.66
CA GLY A 723 -27.85 42.03 2.77
C GLY A 723 -26.56 42.48 3.47
N THR A 724 -26.44 42.28 4.79
CA THR A 724 -25.22 42.57 5.57
C THR A 724 -24.15 41.55 5.26
N VAL A 725 -22.88 41.96 5.08
CA VAL A 725 -21.75 41.03 4.91
C VAL A 725 -21.44 40.36 6.25
N VAL A 726 -21.52 39.04 6.29
CA VAL A 726 -21.25 38.19 7.46
C VAL A 726 -19.83 37.63 7.43
N SER A 727 -19.32 37.28 6.25
CA SER A 727 -17.95 36.81 6.07
C SER A 727 -17.42 37.16 4.69
N LYS A 728 -16.12 37.43 4.59
CA LYS A 728 -15.46 37.76 3.34
C LYS A 728 -14.06 37.17 3.27
N VAL A 729 -13.75 36.56 2.14
CA VAL A 729 -12.41 36.02 1.83
C VAL A 729 -11.97 36.46 0.43
N GLU A 730 -10.67 36.66 0.24
CA GLU A 730 -10.08 36.93 -1.08
C GLU A 730 -8.93 35.97 -1.36
N TYR A 731 -8.89 35.43 -2.58
CA TYR A 731 -7.82 34.55 -3.05
C TYR A 731 -7.27 35.02 -4.40
N LYS A 732 -5.97 34.84 -4.61
CA LYS A 732 -5.27 35.22 -5.85
C LYS A 732 -5.35 34.13 -6.92
N ALA A 733 -4.81 34.43 -8.10
CA ALA A 733 -4.84 33.53 -9.26
C ALA A 733 -4.30 32.12 -8.93
N LEU A 734 -5.04 31.12 -9.41
CA LEU A 734 -4.69 29.71 -9.27
C LEU A 734 -3.91 29.25 -10.50
N SER A 735 -2.99 28.29 -10.31
CA SER A 735 -2.31 27.64 -11.43
C SER A 735 -3.33 27.00 -12.38
N ARG A 736 -3.03 26.95 -13.69
CA ARG A 736 -3.88 26.25 -14.66
C ARG A 736 -3.98 24.75 -14.41
N SER A 737 -3.09 24.19 -13.59
CA SER A 737 -3.08 22.78 -13.13
C SER A 737 -3.81 22.55 -11.80
N ALA A 738 -4.42 23.58 -11.21
CA ALA A 738 -5.11 23.53 -9.91
C ALA A 738 -6.52 22.92 -9.99
N GLU A 739 -6.75 21.98 -10.90
CA GLU A 739 -8.04 21.30 -11.05
C GLU A 739 -8.28 20.36 -9.87
N GLY A 740 -9.45 20.45 -9.24
CA GLY A 740 -9.79 19.77 -7.99
C GLY A 740 -9.26 20.42 -6.72
N GLN A 741 -8.52 21.54 -6.80
CA GLN A 741 -7.91 22.17 -5.64
C GLN A 741 -8.93 22.90 -4.76
N VAL A 742 -9.11 22.43 -3.52
CA VAL A 742 -9.86 23.15 -2.49
C VAL A 742 -8.97 24.19 -1.83
N LEU A 743 -9.43 25.44 -1.81
CA LEU A 743 -8.83 26.52 -1.05
C LEU A 743 -9.40 26.50 0.35
N THR A 744 -8.54 26.43 1.36
CA THR A 744 -8.95 26.57 2.77
C THR A 744 -8.63 27.98 3.22
N PHE A 745 -9.60 28.59 3.89
CA PHE A 745 -9.51 29.92 4.47
C PHE A 745 -9.54 29.67 5.99
N SER A 746 -8.34 29.54 6.57
CA SER A 746 -8.14 29.15 7.98
C SER A 746 -8.66 30.20 8.93
#